data_AF-A0A103Y0E0-F1
#
_entry.id   AF-A0A103Y0E0-F1
#
_cell.length_a   1.000
_cell.length_b   1.000
_cell.length_c   1.000
_cell.angle_alpha   90.00
_cell.angle_beta   90.00
_cell.angle_gamma   90.00
#
_symmetry.space_group_name_H-M   'P 1'
#
loop_
_entity.id
_entity.type
_entity.pdbx_description
1 polymer ?
#
loop_
_entity_poly.entity_id
_entity_poly.type
_entity_poly.pdbx_seq_one_letter_code
_entity_poly.pdbx_strand_id
1 'polypeptide(L)'
;MEVFMLLKMLAVVLLLLFCDCVEDEYSWMMMYKQMKKLGVRSRVSGNFLNEIPLGDVRLDPDSIHGQAQQTNLEYLLMLDVDSLVWSFRKTAGLPTPATAYGGWESPNQELRGHFVGWCTSIVLLESFGHYLSATAQMWASTNNDTLKEKMTAVVSALAACQEKMDSGYLSAFPTEFFDRFEAIKQVWAPYYTIHKIMAGLVDQYVLAGNSEALKMVTQMADYFRKRVENVITKYTIERHWRSLNEETGGMNDVMYRLYTITGDTKHLWLAHLFDKPCFLGLLAVKADELSGFHANTHIPIVVGSQMRYEITGDPLYKEIGMSFMDIVNSSHMYASGGTSVSRIESFSKLGDSIYFEEAGKNPGVYIIQYISSSLNWKSGQILLEQKVIPVASWDPRLRVTITIASKKEGSSSTLNFRIPFWTTSNAKATLNGQGIPITSADDRSDYASLHAILYGPYLLVGLTTGDCDLKAESGSLSNWITPIPSDYNSHLISLSQETGNSTFALSHTNTIVTMAKFSNPGTSDSVFSTFRIILADSSTSAGISSYKDAIGKTIKLEPYNLPGMSLVALGKEIRIGISDSLDPKNSLFRLVDGNEGTVRLESESQKGCFVYSSDGSVKLSCDSGGSDSGFMTSTSFKANNGISQYHPISFVAKGLNMNFVLQPLFSLRDEQYAVYFKLHS
;
A
#
# COMPACT_ATOMS: atom_id res chain seq x y z
N MET A 1 -26.36 -3.27 -34.72
CA MET A 1 -24.96 -3.37 -34.27
C MET A 1 -24.04 -2.47 -35.10
N GLU A 2 -24.12 -2.50 -36.43
CA GLU A 2 -23.30 -1.65 -37.33
C GLU A 2 -23.53 -0.13 -37.19
N VAL A 3 -24.76 0.32 -36.97
CA VAL A 3 -25.06 1.77 -36.77
C VAL A 3 -24.45 2.33 -35.48
N PHE A 4 -24.41 1.52 -34.42
CA PHE A 4 -23.79 1.89 -33.14
C PHE A 4 -22.26 1.93 -33.25
N MET A 5 -21.68 1.03 -34.05
CA MET A 5 -20.26 1.02 -34.37
C MET A 5 -19.87 2.22 -35.25
N LEU A 6 -20.73 2.60 -36.20
CA LEU A 6 -20.56 3.79 -37.04
C LEU A 6 -20.65 5.08 -36.22
N LEU A 7 -21.58 5.17 -35.25
CA LEU A 7 -21.70 6.30 -34.32
C LEU A 7 -20.50 6.40 -33.37
N LYS A 8 -19.98 5.27 -32.88
CA LYS A 8 -18.72 5.24 -32.11
C LYS A 8 -17.52 5.65 -32.95
N MET A 9 -17.40 5.16 -34.19
CA MET A 9 -16.35 5.60 -35.11
C MET A 9 -16.50 7.08 -35.48
N LEU A 10 -17.72 7.59 -35.67
CA LEU A 10 -17.93 9.02 -35.90
C LEU A 10 -17.55 9.84 -34.68
N ALA A 11 -17.89 9.39 -33.46
CA ALA A 11 -17.50 10.05 -32.23
C ALA A 11 -15.99 10.02 -32.00
N VAL A 12 -15.31 8.91 -32.33
CA VAL A 12 -13.84 8.78 -32.28
C VAL A 12 -13.17 9.64 -33.36
N VAL A 13 -13.73 9.70 -34.57
CA VAL A 13 -13.25 10.57 -35.65
C VAL A 13 -13.50 12.04 -35.32
N LEU A 14 -14.63 12.38 -34.68
CA LEU A 14 -14.89 13.71 -34.13
C LEU A 14 -13.93 14.03 -32.97
N LEU A 15 -13.63 13.10 -32.07
CA LEU A 15 -12.61 13.24 -31.01
C LEU A 15 -11.20 13.46 -31.58
N LEU A 16 -10.85 12.76 -32.66
CA LEU A 16 -9.59 12.94 -33.38
C LEU A 16 -9.54 14.28 -34.13
N LEU A 17 -10.68 14.76 -34.64
CA LEU A 17 -10.81 16.08 -35.28
C LEU A 17 -10.93 17.24 -34.26
N PHE A 18 -11.39 17.00 -33.03
CA PHE A 18 -11.48 17.98 -31.94
C PHE A 18 -10.20 18.09 -31.11
N CYS A 19 -9.23 17.18 -31.28
CA CYS A 19 -7.89 17.37 -30.71
C CYS A 19 -7.11 18.47 -31.49
N ASP A 20 -7.61 18.93 -32.66
CA ASP A 20 -7.29 20.24 -33.24
C ASP A 20 -8.05 21.35 -32.46
N CYS A 21 -7.48 21.75 -31.32
CA CYS A 21 -8.09 22.65 -30.34
C CYS A 21 -8.14 24.13 -30.81
N VAL A 22 -9.06 24.47 -31.73
CA VAL A 22 -9.29 25.87 -32.15
C VAL A 22 -10.46 26.54 -31.40
N GLU A 23 -11.34 25.78 -30.74
CA GLU A 23 -12.54 26.35 -30.07
C GLU A 23 -12.33 26.80 -28.60
N ASP A 24 -11.21 26.48 -27.95
CA ASP A 24 -11.06 26.66 -26.49
C ASP A 24 -10.65 28.07 -26.03
N GLU A 25 -10.08 28.89 -26.92
CA GLU A 25 -9.64 30.26 -26.61
C GLU A 25 -10.84 31.18 -26.26
N TYR A 26 -11.98 30.96 -26.94
CA TYR A 26 -13.24 31.67 -26.69
C TYR A 26 -13.91 31.21 -25.39
N SER A 27 -13.86 29.91 -25.08
CA SER A 27 -14.38 29.33 -23.84
C SER A 27 -13.66 29.89 -22.61
N TRP A 28 -12.33 29.98 -22.67
CA TRP A 28 -11.52 30.55 -21.59
C TRP A 28 -11.75 32.05 -21.41
N MET A 29 -11.86 32.82 -22.49
CA MET A 29 -12.19 34.24 -22.41
C MET A 29 -13.57 34.48 -21.80
N MET A 30 -14.54 33.61 -22.07
CA MET A 30 -15.89 33.68 -21.49
C MET A 30 -15.88 33.30 -20.01
N MET A 31 -15.19 32.22 -19.63
CA MET A 31 -14.98 31.83 -18.22
C MET A 31 -14.25 32.94 -17.46
N TYR A 32 -13.15 33.46 -18.00
CA TYR A 32 -12.38 34.57 -17.41
C TYR A 32 -13.22 35.85 -17.25
N LYS A 33 -14.05 36.20 -18.24
CA LYS A 33 -15.01 37.32 -18.13
C LYS A 33 -16.07 37.08 -17.08
N GLN A 34 -16.57 35.85 -16.94
CA GLN A 34 -17.56 35.46 -15.94
C GLN A 34 -16.96 35.46 -14.53
N MET A 35 -15.73 34.98 -14.37
CA MET A 35 -14.96 35.03 -13.12
C MET A 35 -14.64 36.46 -12.69
N LYS A 36 -14.23 37.34 -13.62
CA LYS A 36 -14.06 38.77 -13.33
C LYS A 36 -15.37 39.48 -12.94
N LYS A 37 -16.50 39.10 -13.56
CA LYS A 37 -17.83 39.67 -13.26
C LYS A 37 -18.37 39.24 -11.90
N LEU A 38 -18.09 38.01 -11.47
CA LEU A 38 -18.65 37.43 -10.24
C LEU A 38 -17.89 37.84 -8.97
N GLY A 39 -16.74 38.52 -9.07
CA GLY A 39 -15.92 38.91 -7.92
C GLY A 39 -15.58 37.68 -7.08
N VAL A 40 -14.62 36.86 -7.55
CA VAL A 40 -14.32 35.50 -7.03
C VAL A 40 -13.98 35.50 -5.53
N ARG A 41 -15.03 35.43 -4.72
CA ARG A 41 -15.07 34.95 -3.33
C ARG A 41 -16.21 33.96 -3.11
N SER A 42 -16.97 33.63 -4.14
CA SER A 42 -17.97 32.58 -4.05
C SER A 42 -17.26 31.23 -4.15
N ARG A 43 -16.80 30.71 -3.01
CA ARG A 43 -16.65 29.25 -2.85
C ARG A 43 -17.96 28.63 -3.34
N VAL A 44 -17.87 27.55 -4.11
CA VAL A 44 -19.04 26.77 -4.52
C VAL A 44 -19.90 26.53 -3.28
N SER A 45 -21.17 26.92 -3.32
CA SER A 45 -22.13 26.76 -2.22
C SER A 45 -22.59 25.29 -2.08
N GLY A 46 -21.65 24.35 -2.20
CA GLY A 46 -21.86 22.94 -1.91
C GLY A 46 -21.35 22.64 -0.50
N ASN A 47 -22.06 21.78 0.24
CA ASN A 47 -21.58 21.24 1.51
C ASN A 47 -20.46 20.22 1.22
N PHE A 48 -19.26 20.69 0.83
CA PHE A 48 -18.09 19.81 0.81
C PHE A 48 -17.68 19.48 2.24
N LEU A 49 -17.33 18.22 2.46
CA LEU A 49 -16.63 17.82 3.67
C LEU A 49 -15.21 18.37 3.60
N ASN A 50 -14.71 18.88 4.72
CA ASN A 50 -13.36 19.38 4.85
C ASN A 50 -12.49 18.32 5.51
N GLU A 51 -11.23 18.23 5.07
CA GLU A 51 -10.22 17.41 5.74
C GLU A 51 -9.97 17.95 7.16
N ILE A 52 -9.83 17.03 8.12
CA ILE A 52 -9.33 17.40 9.44
C ILE A 52 -7.82 17.61 9.36
N PRO A 53 -7.27 18.68 9.98
CA PRO A 53 -5.82 18.88 10.04
C PRO A 53 -5.11 17.67 10.67
N LEU A 54 -4.04 17.17 10.01
CA LEU A 54 -3.22 16.06 10.52
C LEU A 54 -2.72 16.27 11.96
N GLY A 55 -2.44 17.52 12.35
CA GLY A 55 -2.03 17.89 13.70
C GLY A 55 -3.06 17.62 14.80
N ASP A 56 -4.33 17.47 14.42
CA ASP A 56 -5.44 17.22 15.33
C ASP A 56 -5.78 15.73 15.46
N VAL A 57 -5.13 14.85 14.68
CA VAL A 57 -5.28 13.39 14.73
C VAL A 57 -3.99 12.76 15.26
N ARG A 58 -4.12 11.81 16.20
CA ARG A 58 -3.00 11.00 16.70
C ARG A 58 -3.35 9.53 16.62
N LEU A 59 -2.55 8.77 15.87
CA LEU A 59 -2.69 7.32 15.78
C LEU A 59 -2.29 6.67 17.12
N ASP A 60 -2.96 5.58 17.47
CA ASP A 60 -2.55 4.75 18.59
C ASP A 60 -1.18 4.08 18.25
N PRO A 61 -0.12 4.33 19.03
CA PRO A 61 1.22 3.83 18.72
C PRO A 61 1.30 2.30 18.71
N ASP A 62 0.44 1.61 19.46
CA ASP A 62 0.42 0.15 19.52
C ASP A 62 -0.33 -0.47 18.32
N SER A 63 -1.07 0.33 17.55
CA SER A 63 -1.77 -0.12 16.34
C SER A 63 -0.81 -0.36 15.18
N ILE A 64 -1.22 -1.19 14.20
CA ILE A 64 -0.44 -1.42 12.97
C ILE A 64 -0.13 -0.13 12.20
N HIS A 65 -1.03 0.86 12.27
CA HIS A 65 -0.87 2.15 11.62
C HIS A 65 0.11 3.05 12.38
N GLY A 66 0.11 2.97 13.71
CA GLY A 66 1.10 3.64 14.58
C GLY A 66 2.51 3.08 14.36
N GLN A 67 2.65 1.75 14.29
CA GLN A 67 3.92 1.09 13.96
C GLN A 67 4.42 1.47 12.56
N ALA A 68 3.54 1.46 11.55
CA ALA A 68 3.88 1.89 10.19
C ALA A 68 4.32 3.37 10.13
N GLN A 69 3.62 4.25 10.87
CA GLN A 69 4.02 5.65 10.99
C GLN A 69 5.41 5.79 11.62
N GLN A 70 5.70 5.04 12.69
CA GLN A 70 6.98 5.07 13.37
C GLN A 70 8.13 4.55 12.49
N THR A 71 7.93 3.42 11.80
CA THR A 71 8.92 2.89 10.84
C THR A 71 9.21 3.91 9.73
N ASN A 72 8.18 4.59 9.23
CA ASN A 72 8.35 5.62 8.21
C ASN A 72 9.11 6.85 8.75
N LEU A 73 8.82 7.28 9.99
CA LEU A 73 9.55 8.36 10.65
C LEU A 73 11.05 8.02 10.79
N GLU A 74 11.37 6.81 11.24
CA GLU A 74 12.75 6.34 11.36
C GLU A 74 13.47 6.38 10.01
N TYR A 75 12.81 5.90 8.95
CA TYR A 75 13.34 5.97 7.59
C TYR A 75 13.64 7.41 7.15
N LEU A 76 12.71 8.34 7.35
CA LEU A 76 12.90 9.75 6.99
C LEU A 76 14.06 10.41 7.76
N LEU A 77 14.28 10.00 9.00
CA LEU A 77 15.38 10.51 9.84
C LEU A 77 16.74 9.95 9.40
N MET A 78 16.79 8.74 8.84
CA MET A 78 18.03 8.13 8.33
C MET A 78 18.62 8.85 7.10
N LEU A 79 17.81 9.63 6.37
CA LEU A 79 18.25 10.31 5.15
C LEU A 79 19.16 11.52 5.46
N ASP A 80 20.19 11.69 4.63
CA ASP A 80 21.19 12.75 4.77
C ASP A 80 20.81 13.98 3.95
N VAL A 81 20.83 15.15 4.59
CA VAL A 81 20.39 16.42 3.98
C VAL A 81 21.29 16.80 2.81
N ASP A 82 22.61 16.64 2.95
CA ASP A 82 23.57 17.06 1.92
C ASP A 82 23.54 16.12 0.70
N SER A 83 23.31 14.83 0.90
CA SER A 83 23.04 13.87 -0.18
C SER A 83 21.72 14.16 -0.90
N LEU A 84 20.66 14.53 -0.19
CA LEU A 84 19.35 14.88 -0.77
C LEU A 84 19.46 16.08 -1.73
N VAL A 85 20.18 17.13 -1.33
CA VAL A 85 20.28 18.37 -2.13
C VAL A 85 21.50 18.39 -3.06
N TRP A 86 22.23 17.27 -3.17
CA TRP A 86 23.48 17.19 -3.92
C TRP A 86 23.34 17.65 -5.37
N SER A 87 22.35 17.10 -6.09
CA SER A 87 22.14 17.39 -7.52
C SER A 87 21.66 18.82 -7.76
N PHE A 88 20.89 19.39 -6.82
CA PHE A 88 20.47 20.79 -6.87
C PHE A 88 21.66 21.73 -6.71
N ARG A 89 22.51 21.48 -5.70
CA ARG A 89 23.75 22.23 -5.50
C ARG A 89 24.67 22.12 -6.71
N LYS A 90 24.79 20.93 -7.29
CA LYS A 90 25.58 20.72 -8.50
C LYS A 90 25.08 21.54 -9.69
N THR A 91 23.76 21.54 -9.95
CA THR A 91 23.13 22.38 -11.00
C THR A 91 23.31 23.87 -10.74
N ALA A 92 23.20 24.31 -9.48
CA ALA A 92 23.39 25.71 -9.08
C ALA A 92 24.87 26.16 -9.02
N GLY A 93 25.84 25.25 -9.23
CA GLY A 93 27.26 25.55 -9.10
C GLY A 93 27.71 25.80 -7.66
N LEU A 94 27.04 25.22 -6.67
CA LEU A 94 27.36 25.28 -5.25
C LEU A 94 28.22 24.08 -4.80
N PRO A 95 28.96 24.19 -3.68
CA PRO A 95 29.73 23.07 -3.12
C PRO A 95 28.85 21.87 -2.74
N THR A 96 29.32 20.66 -3.01
CA THR A 96 28.61 19.40 -2.71
C THR A 96 29.43 18.56 -1.71
N PRO A 97 29.22 18.72 -0.39
CA PRO A 97 30.06 18.08 0.64
C PRO A 97 29.80 16.58 0.82
N ALA A 98 28.63 16.08 0.40
CA ALA A 98 28.24 14.68 0.48
C ALA A 98 28.32 13.96 -0.88
N THR A 99 27.93 12.69 -0.91
CA THR A 99 27.80 11.86 -2.12
C THR A 99 26.36 11.85 -2.62
N ALA A 100 26.18 11.88 -3.95
CA ALA A 100 24.86 11.72 -4.58
C ALA A 100 24.26 10.33 -4.25
N TYR A 101 22.94 10.27 -4.13
CA TYR A 101 22.23 8.99 -4.06
C TYR A 101 22.29 8.22 -5.39
N GLY A 102 22.10 6.90 -5.31
CA GLY A 102 22.07 5.99 -6.46
C GLY A 102 20.69 5.90 -7.14
N GLY A 103 20.49 4.86 -7.96
CA GLY A 103 19.21 4.62 -8.64
C GLY A 103 18.82 5.79 -9.56
N TRP A 104 17.54 6.15 -9.57
CA TRP A 104 17.01 7.26 -10.38
C TRP A 104 17.45 8.66 -9.90
N GLU A 105 18.07 8.76 -8.71
CA GLU A 105 18.69 10.00 -8.19
C GLU A 105 20.15 10.15 -8.59
N SER A 106 20.73 9.15 -9.25
CA SER A 106 22.13 9.24 -9.64
C SER A 106 22.36 10.41 -10.60
N PRO A 107 23.56 11.04 -10.59
CA PRO A 107 23.82 12.27 -11.33
C PRO A 107 23.57 12.19 -12.84
N ASN A 108 23.56 10.98 -13.39
CA ASN A 108 23.39 10.71 -14.82
C ASN A 108 21.94 10.37 -15.21
N GLN A 109 21.00 10.35 -14.26
CA GLN A 109 19.60 10.02 -14.51
C GLN A 109 18.76 11.28 -14.76
N GLU A 110 17.80 11.16 -15.67
CA GLU A 110 16.97 12.30 -16.07
C GLU A 110 15.89 12.65 -15.05
N LEU A 111 15.49 11.69 -14.19
CA LEU A 111 14.52 11.91 -13.12
C LEU A 111 15.10 12.54 -11.84
N ARG A 112 16.42 12.64 -11.69
CA ARG A 112 17.08 13.10 -10.45
C ARG A 112 16.49 14.40 -9.88
N GLY A 113 16.59 14.54 -8.56
CA GLY A 113 15.95 15.61 -7.79
C GLY A 113 14.45 15.49 -7.72
N HIS A 114 13.85 14.47 -8.35
CA HIS A 114 12.53 14.12 -7.95
C HIS A 114 12.56 13.92 -6.43
N PHE A 115 13.57 13.27 -5.80
CA PHE A 115 13.55 12.75 -4.39
C PHE A 115 13.22 13.70 -3.30
N VAL A 116 13.26 14.95 -3.64
CA VAL A 116 13.02 15.96 -2.68
C VAL A 116 11.51 16.32 -2.66
N GLY A 117 10.61 15.83 -3.53
CA GLY A 117 9.25 16.44 -3.75
C GLY A 117 7.86 15.76 -3.45
N TRP A 118 7.59 14.46 -3.59
CA TRP A 118 6.32 13.68 -3.40
C TRP A 118 6.30 12.85 -2.12
N CYS A 119 5.47 11.83 -2.03
CA CYS A 119 5.32 11.00 -0.86
C CYS A 119 4.64 9.68 -1.27
N THR A 120 5.36 8.56 -1.17
CA THR A 120 4.78 7.22 -0.98
C THR A 120 5.76 6.44 -0.12
N SER A 121 5.24 5.65 0.79
CA SER A 121 6.04 4.74 1.60
C SER A 121 5.54 3.32 1.43
N ILE A 122 6.45 2.50 0.88
CA ILE A 122 6.74 1.08 1.14
C ILE A 122 5.59 0.12 0.80
N VAL A 123 5.71 -0.70 -0.26
CA VAL A 123 6.62 -1.86 -0.28
C VAL A 123 7.48 -1.92 -1.56
N LEU A 124 8.81 -1.98 -1.32
CA LEU A 124 9.89 -2.45 -2.19
C LEU A 124 10.11 -1.78 -3.56
N LEU A 125 11.23 -1.05 -3.59
CA LEU A 125 12.07 -0.70 -4.74
C LEU A 125 11.48 0.32 -5.75
N GLU A 126 12.30 1.34 -5.99
CA GLU A 126 12.19 2.32 -7.06
C GLU A 126 11.12 3.40 -6.87
N SER A 127 11.47 4.45 -6.12
CA SER A 127 12.13 5.60 -6.73
C SER A 127 11.82 6.90 -6.02
N PHE A 128 12.83 7.73 -6.04
CA PHE A 128 13.13 8.68 -5.01
C PHE A 128 12.69 10.00 -5.55
N GLY A 129 11.45 10.38 -5.23
CA GLY A 129 10.79 11.61 -5.63
C GLY A 129 10.28 12.57 -4.52
N HIS A 130 10.56 12.40 -3.20
CA HIS A 130 9.56 12.29 -2.11
C HIS A 130 9.78 12.84 -0.66
N TYR A 131 10.75 13.72 -0.40
CA TYR A 131 11.10 14.06 0.99
C TYR A 131 10.29 15.22 1.62
N LEU A 132 10.08 16.33 0.89
CA LEU A 132 9.46 17.54 1.44
C LEU A 132 8.01 17.32 1.88
N SER A 133 7.16 16.72 1.04
CA SER A 133 5.78 16.40 1.42
C SER A 133 5.73 15.42 2.60
N ALA A 134 6.51 14.33 2.52
CA ALA A 134 6.50 13.29 3.56
C ALA A 134 6.94 13.82 4.93
N THR A 135 8.00 14.63 4.98
CA THR A 135 8.46 15.24 6.24
C THR A 135 7.47 16.26 6.79
N ALA A 136 6.81 17.06 5.95
CA ALA A 136 5.78 17.99 6.39
C ALA A 136 4.55 17.26 6.98
N GLN A 137 4.09 16.19 6.32
CA GLN A 137 2.98 15.36 6.76
C GLN A 137 3.31 14.58 8.04
N MET A 138 4.51 14.00 8.10
CA MET A 138 5.00 13.28 9.28
C MET A 138 5.20 14.23 10.47
N TRP A 139 5.77 15.43 10.24
CA TRP A 139 5.90 16.45 11.27
C TRP A 139 4.54 16.89 11.80
N ALA A 140 3.57 17.17 10.94
CA ALA A 140 2.21 17.51 11.38
C ALA A 140 1.57 16.38 12.22
N SER A 141 1.83 15.12 11.86
CA SER A 141 1.28 13.94 12.53
C SER A 141 1.96 13.59 13.86
N THR A 142 3.23 13.97 14.06
CA THR A 142 4.04 13.50 15.20
C THR A 142 4.60 14.62 16.07
N ASN A 143 4.66 15.85 15.55
CA ASN A 143 5.41 16.98 16.12
C ASN A 143 6.88 16.65 16.46
N ASN A 144 7.54 15.79 15.67
CA ASN A 144 8.94 15.43 15.91
C ASN A 144 9.89 16.59 15.57
N ASP A 145 10.56 17.16 16.57
CA ASP A 145 11.43 18.33 16.39
C ASP A 145 12.69 18.03 15.57
N THR A 146 13.29 16.85 15.72
CA THR A 146 14.46 16.44 14.91
C THR A 146 14.12 16.38 13.42
N LEU A 147 12.93 15.89 13.08
CA LEU A 147 12.44 15.90 11.71
C LEU A 147 12.23 17.33 11.21
N LYS A 148 11.69 18.22 12.07
CA LYS A 148 11.50 19.64 11.75
C LYS A 148 12.80 20.34 11.39
N GLU A 149 13.86 20.09 12.16
CA GLU A 149 15.19 20.63 11.89
C GLU A 149 15.72 20.14 10.53
N LYS A 150 15.65 18.83 10.26
CA LYS A 150 16.10 18.24 8.99
C LYS A 150 15.31 18.77 7.78
N MET A 151 13.98 18.77 7.84
CA MET A 151 13.17 19.26 6.71
C MET A 151 13.38 20.75 6.45
N THR A 152 13.55 21.56 7.50
CA THR A 152 13.87 22.98 7.37
C THR A 152 15.25 23.17 6.72
N ALA A 153 16.25 22.40 7.12
CA ALA A 153 17.58 22.43 6.53
C ALA A 153 17.56 22.09 5.03
N VAL A 154 16.74 21.12 4.60
CA VAL A 154 16.55 20.82 3.18
C VAL A 154 15.93 22.02 2.45
N VAL A 155 14.84 22.61 2.96
CA VAL A 155 14.22 23.79 2.33
C VAL A 155 15.22 24.93 2.18
N SER A 156 15.97 25.27 3.22
CA SER A 156 16.95 26.35 3.17
C SER A 156 18.11 26.06 2.22
N ALA A 157 18.55 24.80 2.12
CA ALA A 157 19.57 24.42 1.13
C ALA A 157 19.06 24.53 -0.32
N LEU A 158 17.79 24.18 -0.58
CA LEU A 158 17.15 24.39 -1.87
C LEU A 158 16.93 25.87 -2.18
N ALA A 159 16.54 26.67 -1.18
CA ALA A 159 16.39 28.12 -1.31
C ALA A 159 17.72 28.76 -1.75
N ALA A 160 18.83 28.39 -1.11
CA ALA A 160 20.17 28.85 -1.53
C ALA A 160 20.52 28.45 -2.98
N CYS A 161 20.09 27.27 -3.43
CA CYS A 161 20.26 26.86 -4.83
C CYS A 161 19.42 27.74 -5.78
N GLN A 162 18.15 27.98 -5.45
CA GLN A 162 17.25 28.81 -6.27
C GLN A 162 17.73 30.26 -6.34
N GLU A 163 18.19 30.83 -5.23
CA GLU A 163 18.75 32.18 -5.17
C GLU A 163 20.01 32.29 -6.03
N LYS A 164 20.88 31.27 -6.02
CA LYS A 164 22.08 31.25 -6.86
C LYS A 164 21.77 31.21 -8.36
N MET A 165 20.64 30.63 -8.75
CA MET A 165 20.17 30.58 -10.14
C MET A 165 19.56 31.90 -10.62
N ASP A 166 19.20 32.82 -9.72
CA ASP A 166 18.69 34.19 -9.96
C ASP A 166 17.62 34.31 -11.06
N SER A 167 16.73 33.31 -11.16
CA SER A 167 15.69 33.25 -12.19
C SER A 167 14.34 32.75 -11.69
N GLY A 168 14.27 32.30 -10.42
CA GLY A 168 13.13 31.56 -9.87
C GLY A 168 13.15 30.07 -10.23
N TYR A 169 14.10 29.62 -11.04
CA TYR A 169 14.26 28.21 -11.39
C TYR A 169 14.86 27.39 -10.25
N LEU A 170 14.27 26.21 -9.99
CA LEU A 170 14.79 25.23 -9.06
C LEU A 170 14.58 23.83 -9.64
N SER A 171 15.66 23.10 -9.88
CA SER A 171 15.68 21.70 -10.26
C SER A 171 17.06 21.09 -10.01
N ALA A 172 17.13 19.76 -9.95
CA ALA A 172 18.39 19.02 -9.94
C ALA A 172 19.00 18.81 -11.33
N PHE A 173 18.35 19.30 -12.39
CA PHE A 173 18.83 19.24 -13.77
C PHE A 173 18.79 20.61 -14.44
N PRO A 174 19.53 20.83 -15.54
CA PRO A 174 19.53 22.12 -16.24
C PRO A 174 18.22 22.37 -17.00
N THR A 175 17.98 23.63 -17.36
CA THR A 175 16.76 24.07 -18.07
C THR A 175 16.58 23.41 -19.44
N GLU A 176 17.66 22.89 -20.03
CA GLU A 176 17.68 22.20 -21.33
C GLU A 176 16.70 21.02 -21.41
N PHE A 177 16.40 20.36 -20.28
CA PHE A 177 15.43 19.26 -20.25
C PHE A 177 14.03 19.74 -20.63
N PHE A 178 13.66 20.95 -20.20
CA PHE A 178 12.41 21.57 -20.63
C PHE A 178 12.46 22.03 -22.08
N ASP A 179 13.63 22.43 -22.59
CA ASP A 179 13.79 22.80 -24.00
C ASP A 179 13.52 21.57 -24.89
N ARG A 180 14.00 20.38 -24.48
CA ARG A 180 13.69 19.09 -25.13
C ARG A 180 12.20 18.75 -25.04
N PHE A 181 11.62 18.84 -23.84
CA PHE A 181 10.20 18.53 -23.61
C PHE A 181 9.28 19.36 -24.51
N GLU A 182 9.49 20.68 -24.52
CA GLU A 182 8.66 21.63 -25.29
C GLU A 182 8.95 21.53 -26.81
N ALA A 183 10.16 21.09 -27.15
CA ALA A 183 10.52 20.70 -28.51
C ALA A 183 9.99 19.30 -28.91
N ILE A 184 9.26 18.59 -28.05
CA ILE A 184 8.76 17.21 -28.26
C ILE A 184 9.92 16.30 -28.70
N LYS A 185 11.03 16.41 -27.98
CA LYS A 185 12.16 15.51 -28.08
C LYS A 185 12.17 14.63 -26.84
N GLN A 186 12.66 13.41 -27.00
CA GLN A 186 12.80 12.46 -25.90
C GLN A 186 13.51 13.13 -24.73
N VAL A 187 12.91 13.07 -23.54
CA VAL A 187 13.45 13.45 -22.23
C VAL A 187 12.52 12.84 -21.19
N TRP A 188 13.05 12.36 -20.07
CA TRP A 188 12.23 11.70 -19.08
C TRP A 188 11.55 12.69 -18.13
N ALA A 189 10.25 12.91 -18.34
CA ALA A 189 9.30 13.54 -17.40
C ALA A 189 9.80 14.76 -16.55
N PRO A 190 10.36 15.82 -17.15
CA PRO A 190 10.89 16.95 -16.38
C PRO A 190 9.81 17.77 -15.65
N TYR A 191 8.60 17.90 -16.22
CA TYR A 191 7.47 18.57 -15.54
C TYR A 191 6.92 17.75 -14.38
N TYR A 192 6.95 16.42 -14.46
CA TYR A 192 6.64 15.55 -13.32
C TYR A 192 7.56 15.82 -12.14
N THR A 193 8.88 15.93 -12.38
CA THR A 193 9.87 16.17 -11.33
C THR A 193 9.65 17.53 -10.66
N ILE A 194 9.35 18.56 -11.45
CA ILE A 194 9.03 19.89 -10.92
C ILE A 194 7.73 19.89 -10.13
N HIS A 195 6.69 19.23 -10.63
CA HIS A 195 5.44 19.08 -9.89
C HIS A 195 5.71 18.53 -8.50
N LYS A 196 6.60 17.54 -8.35
CA LYS A 196 6.96 17.00 -7.04
C LYS A 196 7.56 18.08 -6.16
N ILE A 197 8.60 18.76 -6.63
CA ILE A 197 9.27 19.83 -5.85
C ILE A 197 8.26 20.90 -5.43
N MET A 198 7.39 21.33 -6.35
CA MET A 198 6.37 22.35 -6.07
C MET A 198 5.34 21.86 -5.05
N ALA A 199 4.84 20.63 -5.18
CA ALA A 199 3.89 20.05 -4.24
C ALA A 199 4.48 19.92 -2.83
N GLY A 200 5.76 19.49 -2.74
CA GLY A 200 6.52 19.44 -1.50
C GLY A 200 6.68 20.81 -0.84
N LEU A 201 7.01 21.85 -1.60
CA LEU A 201 7.11 23.21 -1.08
C LEU A 201 5.76 23.77 -0.61
N VAL A 202 4.67 23.47 -1.33
CA VAL A 202 3.31 23.81 -0.88
C VAL A 202 2.98 23.09 0.42
N ASP A 203 3.30 21.80 0.56
CA ASP A 203 3.06 21.04 1.79
C ASP A 203 3.87 21.58 2.98
N GLN A 204 5.13 21.97 2.75
CA GLN A 204 5.97 22.60 3.77
C GLN A 204 5.37 23.91 4.29
N TYR A 205 4.73 24.69 3.40
CA TYR A 205 4.00 25.89 3.83
C TYR A 205 2.69 25.55 4.55
N VAL A 206 1.83 24.74 3.93
CA VAL A 206 0.47 24.46 4.42
C VAL A 206 0.50 23.70 5.74
N LEU A 207 1.38 22.71 5.88
CA LEU A 207 1.41 21.85 7.06
C LEU A 207 2.39 22.35 8.12
N ALA A 208 3.53 22.93 7.72
CA ALA A 208 4.59 23.33 8.65
C ALA A 208 4.81 24.84 8.81
N GLY A 209 4.05 25.67 8.07
CA GLY A 209 4.13 27.13 8.16
C GLY A 209 5.42 27.72 7.60
N ASN A 210 6.15 26.99 6.74
CA ASN A 210 7.41 27.47 6.18
C ASN A 210 7.17 28.52 5.07
N SER A 211 7.33 29.80 5.40
CA SER A 211 7.13 30.92 4.46
C SER A 211 8.19 31.00 3.36
N GLU A 212 9.41 30.50 3.61
CA GLU A 212 10.46 30.42 2.59
C GLU A 212 10.03 29.48 1.47
N ALA A 213 9.44 28.32 1.82
CA ALA A 213 8.91 27.37 0.84
C ALA A 213 7.82 27.99 -0.05
N LEU A 214 6.91 28.81 0.52
CA LEU A 214 5.90 29.53 -0.27
C LEU A 214 6.54 30.51 -1.25
N LYS A 215 7.52 31.31 -0.79
CA LYS A 215 8.26 32.23 -1.66
C LYS A 215 8.91 31.49 -2.83
N MET A 216 9.57 30.36 -2.54
CA MET A 216 10.24 29.56 -3.56
C MET A 216 9.26 29.03 -4.62
N VAL A 217 8.14 28.43 -4.20
CA VAL A 217 7.17 27.84 -5.13
C VAL A 217 6.45 28.90 -5.96
N THR A 218 6.17 30.08 -5.42
CA THR A 218 5.61 31.20 -6.21
C THR A 218 6.59 31.66 -7.29
N GLN A 219 7.89 31.76 -6.98
CA GLN A 219 8.91 32.08 -7.98
C GLN A 219 9.04 30.99 -9.06
N MET A 220 8.96 29.71 -8.67
CA MET A 220 8.91 28.61 -9.64
C MET A 220 7.67 28.70 -10.54
N ALA A 221 6.49 28.95 -9.97
CA ALA A 221 5.26 29.11 -10.74
C ALA A 221 5.37 30.25 -11.77
N ASP A 222 5.96 31.38 -11.38
CA ASP A 222 6.20 32.50 -12.30
C ASP A 222 7.22 32.15 -13.41
N TYR A 223 8.26 31.39 -13.08
CA TYR A 223 9.23 30.90 -14.07
C TYR A 223 8.57 30.00 -15.11
N PHE A 224 7.84 28.97 -14.68
CA PHE A 224 7.18 28.02 -15.58
C PHE A 224 6.02 28.65 -16.34
N ARG A 225 5.29 29.62 -15.74
CA ARG A 225 4.29 30.42 -16.46
C ARG A 225 4.90 31.12 -17.67
N LYS A 226 5.98 31.90 -17.46
CA LYS A 226 6.67 32.61 -18.55
C LYS A 226 7.14 31.65 -19.63
N ARG A 227 7.59 30.46 -19.22
CA ARG A 227 8.07 29.44 -20.13
C ARG A 227 6.96 28.88 -21.01
N VAL A 228 5.81 28.53 -20.42
CA VAL A 228 4.61 28.09 -21.16
C VAL A 228 4.10 29.21 -22.07
N GLU A 229 4.05 30.46 -21.60
CA GLU A 229 3.70 31.64 -22.43
C GLU A 229 4.61 31.75 -23.66
N ASN A 230 5.91 31.55 -23.49
CA ASN A 230 6.88 31.59 -24.58
C ASN A 230 6.67 30.43 -25.57
N VAL A 231 6.35 29.22 -25.10
CA VAL A 231 6.04 28.07 -25.96
C VAL A 231 4.80 28.36 -26.81
N ILE A 232 3.74 28.86 -26.19
CA ILE A 232 2.48 29.19 -26.89
C ILE A 232 2.72 30.31 -27.91
N THR A 233 3.44 31.36 -27.52
CA THR A 233 3.73 32.51 -28.39
C THR A 233 4.64 32.13 -29.56
N LYS A 234 5.64 31.27 -29.32
CA LYS A 234 6.61 30.84 -30.35
C LYS A 234 6.03 29.77 -31.29
N TYR A 235 5.18 28.90 -30.77
CA TYR A 235 4.58 27.80 -31.50
C TYR A 235 3.06 27.96 -31.55
N THR A 236 2.31 27.28 -30.69
CA THR A 236 0.85 27.34 -30.55
C THR A 236 0.43 26.76 -29.19
N ILE A 237 -0.84 26.96 -28.79
CA ILE A 237 -1.42 26.26 -27.64
C ILE A 237 -1.52 24.74 -27.87
N GLU A 238 -1.83 24.33 -29.10
CA GLU A 238 -1.84 22.92 -29.51
C GLU A 238 -0.45 22.28 -29.32
N ARG A 239 0.62 23.01 -29.67
CA ARG A 239 2.00 22.54 -29.45
C ARG A 239 2.28 22.29 -27.97
N HIS A 240 1.81 23.17 -27.09
CA HIS A 240 1.94 23.00 -25.64
C HIS A 240 1.21 21.73 -25.20
N TRP A 241 -0.08 21.56 -25.53
CA TRP A 241 -0.82 20.35 -25.14
C TRP A 241 -0.26 19.06 -25.73
N ARG A 242 0.27 19.10 -26.95
CA ARG A 242 0.95 17.96 -27.55
C ARG A 242 2.22 17.55 -26.79
N SER A 243 2.91 18.50 -26.16
CA SER A 243 4.06 18.19 -25.29
C SER A 243 3.64 17.49 -23.99
N LEU A 244 2.41 17.71 -23.49
CA LEU A 244 1.85 17.04 -22.29
C LEU A 244 1.47 15.56 -22.51
N ASN A 245 1.75 15.01 -23.70
CA ASN A 245 1.75 13.57 -23.90
C ASN A 245 2.90 12.89 -23.12
N GLU A 246 3.99 13.62 -22.88
CA GLU A 246 4.99 13.25 -21.90
C GLU A 246 4.47 13.53 -20.47
N GLU A 247 4.94 12.78 -19.48
CA GLU A 247 4.40 12.84 -18.12
C GLU A 247 4.70 14.18 -17.42
N THR A 248 3.63 14.81 -16.91
CA THR A 248 3.72 16.09 -16.17
C THR A 248 3.33 15.96 -14.70
N GLY A 249 2.87 14.78 -14.26
CA GLY A 249 2.29 14.61 -12.93
C GLY A 249 1.06 15.51 -12.73
N GLY A 250 0.84 15.99 -11.51
CA GLY A 250 -0.25 16.89 -11.14
C GLY A 250 0.16 18.36 -11.22
N MET A 251 0.79 18.80 -12.31
CA MET A 251 1.11 20.22 -12.49
C MET A 251 -0.15 21.09 -12.47
N ASN A 252 -1.30 20.59 -12.92
CA ASN A 252 -2.57 21.27 -12.76
C ASN A 252 -3.00 21.35 -11.29
N ASP A 253 -2.98 20.22 -10.56
CA ASP A 253 -3.31 20.15 -9.13
C ASP A 253 -2.50 21.16 -8.30
N VAL A 254 -1.17 21.13 -8.38
CA VAL A 254 -0.33 22.01 -7.56
C VAL A 254 -0.57 23.50 -7.85
N MET A 255 -0.88 23.86 -9.09
CA MET A 255 -1.18 25.24 -9.46
C MET A 255 -2.56 25.69 -8.98
N TYR A 256 -3.56 24.80 -9.02
CA TYR A 256 -4.86 25.05 -8.40
C TYR A 256 -4.74 25.21 -6.88
N ARG A 257 -3.96 24.34 -6.21
CA ARG A 257 -3.64 24.47 -4.78
C ARG A 257 -2.90 25.78 -4.47
N LEU A 258 -1.95 26.18 -5.30
CA LEU A 258 -1.24 27.45 -5.09
C LEU A 258 -2.18 28.65 -5.29
N TYR A 259 -3.13 28.57 -6.22
CA TYR A 259 -4.17 29.59 -6.39
C TYR A 259 -5.06 29.74 -5.14
N THR A 260 -5.45 28.65 -4.47
CA THR A 260 -6.26 28.76 -3.24
C THR A 260 -5.49 29.40 -2.09
N ILE A 261 -4.16 29.32 -2.11
CA ILE A 261 -3.27 29.95 -1.12
C ILE A 261 -3.04 31.43 -1.45
N THR A 262 -2.69 31.77 -2.69
CA THR A 262 -2.23 33.12 -3.06
C THR A 262 -3.34 34.03 -3.59
N GLY A 263 -4.41 33.46 -4.15
CA GLY A 263 -5.43 34.18 -4.90
C GLY A 263 -4.94 34.75 -6.25
N ASP A 264 -3.70 34.48 -6.68
CA ASP A 264 -3.17 34.99 -7.94
C ASP A 264 -3.75 34.21 -9.13
N THR A 265 -4.60 34.87 -9.90
CA THR A 265 -5.24 34.31 -11.11
C THR A 265 -4.26 33.78 -12.16
N LYS A 266 -2.99 34.17 -12.13
CA LYS A 266 -1.95 33.58 -13.00
C LYS A 266 -1.73 32.10 -12.71
N HIS A 267 -1.86 31.69 -11.45
CA HIS A 267 -1.71 30.29 -11.06
C HIS A 267 -2.89 29.46 -11.60
N LEU A 268 -4.10 30.01 -11.52
CA LEU A 268 -5.30 29.42 -12.12
C LEU A 268 -5.16 29.25 -13.66
N TRP A 269 -4.62 30.27 -14.33
CA TRP A 269 -4.34 30.21 -15.77
C TRP A 269 -3.33 29.12 -16.11
N LEU A 270 -2.22 29.03 -15.36
CA LEU A 270 -1.21 28.00 -15.58
C LEU A 270 -1.76 26.60 -15.30
N ALA A 271 -2.57 26.44 -14.24
CA ALA A 271 -3.23 25.19 -13.90
C ALA A 271 -4.07 24.64 -15.06
N HIS A 272 -4.89 25.50 -15.66
CA HIS A 272 -5.71 25.15 -16.82
C HIS A 272 -4.88 24.64 -18.00
N LEU A 273 -3.73 25.27 -18.29
CA LEU A 273 -2.88 24.83 -19.38
C LEU A 273 -2.26 23.45 -19.15
N PHE A 274 -2.28 22.93 -17.92
CA PHE A 274 -1.85 21.57 -17.59
C PHE A 274 -3.02 20.56 -17.47
N ASP A 275 -4.28 20.95 -17.72
CA ASP A 275 -5.44 20.05 -17.59
C ASP A 275 -5.48 18.93 -18.65
N LYS A 276 -4.63 18.96 -19.70
CA LYS A 276 -4.54 17.91 -20.74
C LYS A 276 -5.92 17.57 -21.37
N PRO A 277 -6.50 18.48 -22.17
CA PRO A 277 -7.88 18.37 -22.65
C PRO A 277 -8.17 17.09 -23.46
N CYS A 278 -7.23 16.59 -24.29
CA CYS A 278 -7.50 15.37 -25.07
C CYS A 278 -7.66 14.11 -24.19
N PHE A 279 -7.06 14.07 -22.99
CA PHE A 279 -7.31 12.97 -22.04
C PHE A 279 -8.63 13.18 -21.27
N LEU A 280 -8.84 14.38 -20.71
CA LEU A 280 -10.07 14.68 -19.96
C LEU A 280 -11.32 14.65 -20.83
N GLY A 281 -11.21 14.96 -22.13
CA GLY A 281 -12.30 14.89 -23.09
C GLY A 281 -12.90 13.49 -23.21
N LEU A 282 -12.08 12.43 -23.10
CA LEU A 282 -12.57 11.04 -23.07
C LEU A 282 -13.46 10.77 -21.86
N LEU A 283 -13.05 11.28 -20.69
CA LEU A 283 -13.80 11.16 -19.44
C LEU A 283 -15.07 12.02 -19.45
N ALA A 284 -15.01 13.20 -20.07
CA ALA A 284 -16.18 14.09 -20.22
C ALA A 284 -17.29 13.44 -21.05
N VAL A 285 -16.95 12.63 -22.06
CA VAL A 285 -17.91 11.86 -22.86
C VAL A 285 -18.21 10.47 -22.27
N LYS A 286 -17.72 10.18 -21.06
CA LYS A 286 -17.91 8.91 -20.33
C LYS A 286 -17.43 7.68 -21.11
N ALA A 287 -16.35 7.82 -21.89
CA ALA A 287 -15.76 6.73 -22.65
C ALA A 287 -14.72 5.97 -21.81
N ASP A 288 -14.88 4.64 -21.72
CA ASP A 288 -13.88 3.74 -21.12
C ASP A 288 -12.78 3.40 -22.15
N GLU A 289 -11.85 4.34 -22.32
CA GLU A 289 -10.65 4.21 -23.17
C GLU A 289 -9.37 4.31 -22.32
N LEU A 290 -9.44 3.90 -21.04
CA LEU A 290 -8.29 3.98 -20.10
C LEU A 290 -7.23 2.89 -20.36
N SER A 291 -7.62 1.80 -21.02
CA SER A 291 -6.72 0.68 -21.33
C SER A 291 -5.51 1.11 -22.16
N GLY A 292 -4.32 0.73 -21.73
CA GLY A 292 -3.06 1.08 -22.39
C GLY A 292 -2.44 2.41 -21.93
N PHE A 293 -3.15 3.24 -21.17
CA PHE A 293 -2.56 4.40 -20.52
C PHE A 293 -1.77 4.00 -19.27
N HIS A 294 -0.66 4.71 -19.03
CA HIS A 294 0.07 4.64 -17.78
C HIS A 294 -0.75 5.31 -16.66
N ALA A 295 -1.23 4.54 -15.68
CA ALA A 295 -2.18 5.00 -14.67
C ALA A 295 -1.66 6.20 -13.86
N ASN A 296 -0.42 6.12 -13.34
CA ASN A 296 0.16 7.16 -12.47
C ASN A 296 0.42 8.49 -13.20
N THR A 297 0.48 8.48 -14.53
CA THR A 297 0.59 9.71 -15.33
C THR A 297 -0.74 10.45 -15.42
N HIS A 298 -1.86 9.72 -15.39
CA HIS A 298 -3.18 10.26 -15.69
C HIS A 298 -4.03 10.51 -14.44
N ILE A 299 -3.88 9.70 -13.38
CA ILE A 299 -4.60 9.91 -12.11
C ILE A 299 -4.36 11.33 -11.54
N PRO A 300 -3.11 11.86 -11.47
CA PRO A 300 -2.88 13.22 -10.95
C PRO A 300 -3.57 14.32 -11.77
N ILE A 301 -3.73 14.12 -13.08
CA ILE A 301 -4.46 15.06 -13.94
C ILE A 301 -5.94 15.08 -13.54
N VAL A 302 -6.55 13.93 -13.27
CA VAL A 302 -7.93 13.82 -12.77
C VAL A 302 -8.08 14.45 -11.38
N VAL A 303 -7.09 14.29 -10.50
CA VAL A 303 -7.07 14.97 -9.19
C VAL A 303 -7.07 16.49 -9.36
N GLY A 304 -6.22 17.03 -10.24
CA GLY A 304 -6.23 18.47 -10.52
C GLY A 304 -7.53 18.96 -11.17
N SER A 305 -8.16 18.12 -12.00
CA SER A 305 -9.49 18.39 -12.56
C SER A 305 -10.58 18.48 -11.50
N GLN A 306 -10.56 17.59 -10.51
CA GLN A 306 -11.46 17.64 -9.37
C GLN A 306 -11.22 18.92 -8.54
N MET A 307 -9.96 19.29 -8.31
CA MET A 307 -9.61 20.54 -7.62
C MET A 307 -10.14 21.78 -8.38
N ARG A 308 -10.10 21.77 -9.71
CA ARG A 308 -10.73 22.83 -10.51
C ARG A 308 -12.22 22.95 -10.21
N TYR A 309 -12.96 21.85 -10.14
CA TYR A 309 -14.39 21.87 -9.81
C TYR A 309 -14.63 22.49 -8.42
N GLU A 310 -13.84 22.12 -7.42
CA GLU A 310 -13.97 22.65 -6.06
C GLU A 310 -13.73 24.17 -5.98
N ILE A 311 -12.82 24.68 -6.82
CA ILE A 311 -12.48 26.10 -6.89
C ILE A 311 -13.49 26.90 -7.72
N THR A 312 -13.85 26.42 -8.90
CA THR A 312 -14.60 27.18 -9.91
C THR A 312 -16.10 26.89 -9.91
N GLY A 313 -16.49 25.71 -9.42
CA GLY A 313 -17.86 25.21 -9.50
C GLY A 313 -18.26 24.66 -10.86
N ASP A 314 -17.31 24.46 -11.77
CA ASP A 314 -17.59 23.96 -13.13
C ASP A 314 -18.12 22.52 -13.11
N PRO A 315 -19.41 22.28 -13.40
CA PRO A 315 -20.02 20.97 -13.28
C PRO A 315 -19.44 19.95 -14.27
N LEU A 316 -18.81 20.40 -15.37
CA LEU A 316 -18.14 19.48 -16.31
C LEU A 316 -17.01 18.72 -15.62
N TYR A 317 -16.23 19.41 -14.79
CA TYR A 317 -15.09 18.82 -14.09
C TYR A 317 -15.53 17.88 -12.97
N LYS A 318 -16.70 18.12 -12.37
CA LYS A 318 -17.37 17.15 -11.49
C LYS A 318 -17.72 15.86 -12.24
N GLU A 319 -18.36 15.98 -13.41
CA GLU A 319 -18.75 14.82 -14.22
C GLU A 319 -17.55 14.01 -14.71
N ILE A 320 -16.44 14.69 -15.06
CA ILE A 320 -15.16 14.04 -15.41
C ILE A 320 -14.64 13.19 -14.25
N GLY A 321 -14.56 13.77 -13.04
CA GLY A 321 -14.08 13.07 -11.86
C GLY A 321 -14.96 11.87 -11.48
N MET A 322 -16.28 12.05 -11.53
CA MET A 322 -17.25 10.98 -11.26
C MET A 322 -17.15 9.85 -12.30
N SER A 323 -17.09 10.19 -13.59
CA SER A 323 -17.00 9.21 -14.66
C SER A 323 -15.70 8.39 -14.59
N PHE A 324 -14.58 9.04 -14.23
CA PHE A 324 -13.32 8.33 -13.97
C PHE A 324 -13.45 7.31 -12.84
N MET A 325 -14.03 7.71 -11.70
CA MET A 325 -14.21 6.82 -10.56
C MET A 325 -15.16 5.65 -10.87
N ASP A 326 -16.24 5.89 -11.61
CA ASP A 326 -17.16 4.84 -12.05
C ASP A 326 -16.47 3.81 -12.96
N ILE A 327 -15.68 4.27 -13.92
CA ILE A 327 -14.91 3.39 -14.82
C ILE A 327 -13.87 2.59 -14.01
N VAL A 328 -13.07 3.25 -13.17
CA VAL A 328 -12.01 2.56 -12.43
C VAL A 328 -12.59 1.52 -11.47
N ASN A 329 -13.64 1.85 -10.73
CA ASN A 329 -14.29 0.95 -9.79
C ASN A 329 -14.97 -0.24 -10.47
N SER A 330 -15.46 -0.08 -11.70
CA SER A 330 -16.21 -1.13 -12.40
C SER A 330 -15.34 -2.07 -13.25
N SER A 331 -14.23 -1.59 -13.83
CA SER A 331 -13.46 -2.37 -14.81
C SER A 331 -11.93 -2.34 -14.61
N HIS A 332 -11.36 -1.44 -13.81
CA HIS A 332 -9.89 -1.24 -13.72
C HIS A 332 -9.32 -1.30 -12.29
N MET A 333 -10.02 -1.94 -11.36
CA MET A 333 -9.60 -2.10 -9.97
C MET A 333 -9.52 -3.58 -9.58
N TYR A 334 -8.43 -3.96 -8.90
CA TYR A 334 -8.27 -5.27 -8.28
C TYR A 334 -8.92 -5.31 -6.90
N ALA A 335 -9.15 -6.52 -6.36
CA ALA A 335 -9.73 -6.69 -5.02
C ALA A 335 -8.90 -6.05 -3.88
N SER A 336 -7.61 -5.77 -4.11
CA SER A 336 -6.75 -5.01 -3.19
C SER A 336 -7.04 -3.50 -3.17
N GLY A 337 -7.87 -3.00 -4.08
CA GLY A 337 -8.07 -1.57 -4.33
C GLY A 337 -7.03 -0.95 -5.27
N GLY A 338 -5.97 -1.69 -5.63
CA GLY A 338 -4.96 -1.24 -6.58
C GLY A 338 -5.47 -1.21 -8.02
N THR A 339 -4.88 -0.33 -8.83
CA THR A 339 -5.09 -0.23 -10.28
C THR A 339 -3.75 -0.38 -11.01
N SER A 340 -3.79 -0.73 -12.30
CA SER A 340 -2.66 -1.09 -13.17
C SER A 340 -1.99 -2.44 -12.88
N VAL A 341 -1.30 -2.99 -13.89
CA VAL A 341 -0.53 -4.23 -13.80
C VAL A 341 0.94 -3.87 -13.57
N SER A 342 1.63 -4.59 -12.67
CA SER A 342 3.06 -4.50 -12.34
C SER A 342 3.48 -3.56 -11.20
N ARG A 343 2.64 -2.62 -10.73
CA ARG A 343 2.98 -1.77 -9.57
C ARG A 343 1.72 -1.24 -8.85
N ILE A 344 1.70 -1.33 -7.52
CA ILE A 344 0.68 -0.72 -6.64
C ILE A 344 1.43 0.09 -5.58
N GLU A 345 1.02 1.34 -5.32
CA GLU A 345 1.75 2.30 -4.47
C GLU A 345 0.94 2.69 -3.21
N SER A 346 1.61 3.06 -2.11
CA SER A 346 1.01 3.30 -0.78
C SER A 346 1.45 4.64 -0.15
N PHE A 347 0.63 5.26 0.72
CA PHE A 347 0.79 6.67 1.14
C PHE A 347 1.22 6.84 2.61
N SER A 348 1.92 7.94 2.94
CA SER A 348 2.36 8.21 4.33
C SER A 348 1.30 8.84 5.25
N LYS A 349 0.20 9.35 4.68
CA LYS A 349 -0.86 10.07 5.40
C LYS A 349 -1.87 9.12 6.08
N LEU A 350 -1.40 8.22 6.93
CA LEU A 350 -2.28 7.19 7.51
C LEU A 350 -3.42 7.73 8.40
N GLY A 351 -3.39 9.01 8.79
CA GLY A 351 -4.40 9.65 9.62
C GLY A 351 -5.36 10.63 8.93
N ASP A 352 -5.12 11.00 7.67
CA ASP A 352 -5.85 12.11 7.01
C ASP A 352 -7.31 11.79 6.66
N SER A 353 -7.57 10.52 6.38
CA SER A 353 -8.82 10.02 5.80
C SER A 353 -9.64 9.22 6.82
N ILE A 354 -9.29 9.33 8.11
CA ILE A 354 -10.05 8.75 9.21
C ILE A 354 -11.30 9.59 9.48
N TYR A 355 -11.16 10.92 9.47
CA TYR A 355 -12.18 11.88 9.86
C TYR A 355 -12.33 13.00 8.83
N PHE A 356 -13.57 13.40 8.54
CA PHE A 356 -13.87 14.59 7.74
C PHE A 356 -14.91 15.46 8.45
N GLU A 357 -14.83 16.78 8.36
CA GLU A 357 -15.78 17.69 9.00
C GLU A 357 -16.74 18.38 8.00
N GLU A 358 -18.01 18.43 8.37
CA GLU A 358 -19.00 19.30 7.74
C GLU A 358 -19.10 20.59 8.55
N ALA A 359 -18.70 21.70 7.92
CA ALA A 359 -18.79 23.02 8.54
C ALA A 359 -20.25 23.48 8.59
N GLY A 360 -20.63 24.16 9.68
CA GLY A 360 -21.99 24.69 9.83
C GLY A 360 -22.22 25.25 11.22
N LYS A 361 -23.43 25.78 11.45
CA LYS A 361 -23.85 26.28 12.77
C LYS A 361 -23.81 25.17 13.84
N ASN A 362 -24.14 23.95 13.43
CA ASN A 362 -23.95 22.72 14.19
C ASN A 362 -22.97 21.86 13.39
N PRO A 363 -21.66 21.88 13.71
CA PRO A 363 -20.68 21.16 12.90
C PRO A 363 -20.90 19.64 13.03
N GLY A 364 -20.61 18.94 11.93
CA GLY A 364 -20.64 17.47 11.86
C GLY A 364 -19.24 16.91 11.67
N VAL A 365 -18.95 15.72 12.20
CA VAL A 365 -17.76 14.96 11.84
C VAL A 365 -18.16 13.57 11.37
N TYR A 366 -17.55 13.13 10.28
CA TYR A 366 -17.72 11.85 9.64
C TYR A 366 -16.54 10.96 10.00
N ILE A 367 -16.80 9.85 10.67
CA ILE A 367 -15.84 8.79 10.97
C ILE A 367 -15.91 7.79 9.82
N ILE A 368 -14.90 7.83 8.94
CA ILE A 368 -14.87 7.05 7.69
C ILE A 368 -14.05 5.77 7.84
N GLN A 369 -13.01 5.78 8.68
CA GLN A 369 -12.17 4.61 8.94
C GLN A 369 -12.14 4.26 10.42
N TYR A 370 -12.17 2.96 10.68
CA TYR A 370 -12.07 2.39 12.03
C TYR A 370 -10.62 2.01 12.32
N ILE A 371 -9.81 3.01 12.67
CA ILE A 371 -8.41 2.91 13.05
C ILE A 371 -8.23 3.48 14.47
N SER A 372 -7.56 2.75 15.36
CA SER A 372 -7.32 3.24 16.73
C SER A 372 -6.57 4.57 16.71
N SER A 373 -7.22 5.63 17.19
CA SER A 373 -6.72 7.00 17.10
C SER A 373 -7.48 7.93 18.05
N SER A 374 -6.91 9.11 18.30
CA SER A 374 -7.57 10.22 18.99
C SER A 374 -7.66 11.43 18.07
N LEU A 375 -8.76 12.16 18.18
CA LEU A 375 -9.09 13.36 17.44
C LEU A 375 -9.38 14.50 18.40
N ASN A 376 -8.58 15.55 18.32
CA ASN A 376 -8.85 16.84 18.94
C ASN A 376 -9.75 17.69 18.01
N TRP A 377 -11.06 17.44 18.03
CA TRP A 377 -11.99 18.13 17.14
C TRP A 377 -12.32 19.54 17.65
N LYS A 378 -11.58 20.53 17.14
CA LYS A 378 -11.72 21.95 17.55
C LYS A 378 -13.09 22.52 17.20
N SER A 379 -13.61 22.29 16.00
CA SER A 379 -14.90 22.85 15.56
C SER A 379 -16.06 22.39 16.43
N GLY A 380 -16.10 21.10 16.78
CA GLY A 380 -17.11 20.52 17.67
C GLY A 380 -16.81 20.61 19.16
N GLN A 381 -15.65 21.17 19.55
CA GLN A 381 -15.21 21.29 20.95
C GLN A 381 -15.19 19.95 21.71
N ILE A 382 -14.76 18.89 21.03
CA ILE A 382 -14.78 17.52 21.54
C ILE A 382 -13.39 16.90 21.39
N LEU A 383 -12.98 16.10 22.38
CA LEU A 383 -11.96 15.09 22.21
C LEU A 383 -12.65 13.74 21.94
N LEU A 384 -12.33 13.12 20.81
CA LEU A 384 -12.84 11.82 20.41
C LEU A 384 -11.71 10.81 20.44
N GLU A 385 -11.92 9.68 21.10
CA GLU A 385 -10.98 8.56 21.10
C GLU A 385 -11.67 7.34 20.51
N GLN A 386 -11.04 6.73 19.51
CA GLN A 386 -11.47 5.50 18.88
C GLN A 386 -10.51 4.38 19.27
N LYS A 387 -11.04 3.33 19.89
CA LYS A 387 -10.29 2.10 20.19
C LYS A 387 -10.89 0.93 19.42
N VAL A 388 -10.10 0.39 18.50
CA VAL A 388 -10.46 -0.76 17.67
C VAL A 388 -9.86 -2.02 18.28
N ILE A 389 -10.70 -3.02 18.56
CA ILE A 389 -10.21 -4.32 19.03
C ILE A 389 -9.62 -5.07 17.82
N PRO A 390 -8.37 -5.58 17.91
CA PRO A 390 -7.77 -6.35 16.84
C PRO A 390 -8.67 -7.51 16.40
N VAL A 391 -8.81 -7.64 15.09
CA VAL A 391 -9.64 -8.68 14.48
C VAL A 391 -8.88 -10.01 14.47
N ALA A 392 -9.60 -11.11 14.72
CA ALA A 392 -9.05 -12.45 14.70
C ALA A 392 -10.02 -13.40 13.99
N SER A 393 -9.50 -14.45 13.34
CA SER A 393 -10.28 -15.38 12.52
C SER A 393 -11.37 -16.10 13.31
N TRP A 394 -11.14 -16.38 14.59
CA TRP A 394 -12.10 -17.02 15.49
C TRP A 394 -13.19 -16.09 16.03
N ASP A 395 -13.13 -14.79 15.75
CA ASP A 395 -14.13 -13.80 16.19
C ASP A 395 -14.62 -12.93 15.02
N PRO A 396 -15.80 -13.23 14.44
CA PRO A 396 -16.32 -12.57 13.23
C PRO A 396 -16.81 -11.13 13.45
N ARG A 397 -16.42 -10.47 14.55
CA ARG A 397 -16.93 -9.16 14.95
C ARG A 397 -15.81 -8.14 15.00
N LEU A 398 -15.89 -7.12 14.14
CA LEU A 398 -15.19 -5.87 14.37
C LEU A 398 -15.86 -5.13 15.52
N ARG A 399 -15.11 -4.81 16.57
CA ARG A 399 -15.60 -4.01 17.70
C ARG A 399 -14.81 -2.72 17.80
N VAL A 400 -15.55 -1.62 17.84
CA VAL A 400 -15.00 -0.28 17.96
C VAL A 400 -15.67 0.38 19.17
N THR A 401 -14.87 0.91 20.08
CA THR A 401 -15.34 1.76 21.18
C THR A 401 -14.96 3.19 20.88
N ILE A 402 -15.91 4.10 21.00
CA ILE A 402 -15.69 5.53 20.78
C ILE A 402 -16.04 6.26 22.06
N THR A 403 -15.03 6.92 22.62
CA THR A 403 -15.16 7.73 23.83
C THR A 403 -15.16 9.20 23.43
N ILE A 404 -16.09 9.96 23.99
CA ILE A 404 -16.30 11.36 23.66
C ILE A 404 -16.19 12.16 24.95
N ALA A 405 -15.27 13.13 24.98
CA ALA A 405 -15.15 14.08 26.06
C ALA A 405 -15.44 15.50 25.54
N SER A 406 -16.46 16.14 26.11
CA SER A 406 -16.77 17.53 25.77
C SER A 406 -15.78 18.48 26.44
N LYS A 407 -15.32 19.50 25.69
CA LYS A 407 -14.47 20.58 26.20
C LYS A 407 -15.30 21.78 26.69
N LYS A 408 -16.57 21.86 26.33
CA LYS A 408 -17.44 23.00 26.67
C LYS A 408 -18.92 22.59 26.72
N GLU A 409 -19.63 23.08 27.72
CA GLU A 409 -21.08 22.88 27.83
C GLU A 409 -21.85 23.82 26.89
N GLY A 410 -22.98 23.34 26.35
CA GLY A 410 -23.93 24.15 25.58
C GLY A 410 -23.72 24.21 24.06
N SER A 411 -22.75 23.48 23.49
CA SER A 411 -22.61 23.30 22.03
C SER A 411 -23.21 21.98 21.55
N SER A 412 -23.91 22.01 20.41
CA SER A 412 -24.44 20.81 19.74
C SER A 412 -23.57 20.46 18.53
N SER A 413 -23.29 19.18 18.32
CA SER A 413 -22.52 18.68 17.18
C SER A 413 -23.00 17.30 16.78
N THR A 414 -22.78 16.92 15.51
CA THR A 414 -23.23 15.65 14.95
C THR A 414 -22.05 14.72 14.71
N LEU A 415 -22.16 13.46 15.12
CA LEU A 415 -21.20 12.40 14.80
C LEU A 415 -21.84 11.45 13.79
N ASN A 416 -21.24 11.32 12.61
CA ASN A 416 -21.69 10.44 11.54
C ASN A 416 -20.73 9.25 11.43
N PHE A 417 -21.23 8.03 11.58
CA PHE A 417 -20.43 6.82 11.50
C PHE A 417 -20.66 6.12 10.17
N ARG A 418 -19.60 5.89 9.39
CA ARG A 418 -19.71 5.10 8.16
C ARG A 418 -20.02 3.65 8.51
N ILE A 419 -21.14 3.13 8.04
CA ILE A 419 -21.40 1.69 8.07
C ILE A 419 -20.76 1.07 6.82
N PRO A 420 -19.70 0.26 6.94
CA PRO A 420 -19.03 -0.31 5.78
C PRO A 420 -19.95 -1.30 5.06
N PHE A 421 -19.91 -1.30 3.73
CA PHE A 421 -20.75 -2.18 2.91
C PHE A 421 -20.56 -3.67 3.23
N TRP A 422 -19.37 -4.08 3.68
CA TRP A 422 -19.04 -5.48 3.97
C TRP A 422 -19.64 -5.97 5.29
N THR A 423 -20.37 -5.11 6.02
CA THR A 423 -21.08 -5.49 7.24
C THR A 423 -22.41 -6.18 6.90
N THR A 424 -22.84 -7.10 7.76
CA THR A 424 -24.13 -7.79 7.58
C THR A 424 -25.26 -7.01 8.24
N SER A 425 -26.51 -7.38 7.93
CA SER A 425 -27.72 -6.84 8.57
C SER A 425 -27.78 -6.97 10.11
N ASN A 426 -26.83 -7.69 10.71
CA ASN A 426 -26.70 -7.87 12.16
C ASN A 426 -25.76 -6.86 12.83
N ALA A 427 -25.33 -5.80 12.13
CA ALA A 427 -24.59 -4.70 12.75
C ALA A 427 -25.38 -4.11 13.94
N LYS A 428 -24.70 -3.82 15.04
CA LYS A 428 -25.28 -3.24 16.25
C LYS A 428 -24.45 -2.05 16.72
N ALA A 429 -25.13 -0.97 17.08
CA ALA A 429 -24.53 0.21 17.69
C ALA A 429 -25.25 0.47 19.02
N THR A 430 -24.48 0.86 20.03
CA THR A 430 -25.02 1.23 21.34
C THR A 430 -24.38 2.52 21.80
N LEU A 431 -25.19 3.45 22.31
CA LEU A 431 -24.74 4.67 22.98
C LEU A 431 -25.10 4.58 24.46
N ASN A 432 -24.09 4.58 25.34
CA ASN A 432 -24.28 4.48 26.79
C ASN A 432 -25.19 3.29 27.20
N GLY A 433 -25.05 2.16 26.50
CA GLY A 433 -25.85 0.95 26.72
C GLY A 433 -27.22 0.90 26.00
N GLN A 434 -27.66 1.99 25.36
CA GLN A 434 -28.90 2.02 24.59
C GLN A 434 -28.64 1.71 23.12
N GLY A 435 -29.41 0.79 22.52
CA GLY A 435 -29.29 0.43 21.11
C GLY A 435 -29.69 1.58 20.18
N ILE A 436 -28.91 1.80 19.12
CA ILE A 436 -29.20 2.77 18.06
C ILE A 436 -29.59 1.99 16.80
N PRO A 437 -30.71 2.35 16.12
CA PRO A 437 -31.07 1.72 14.86
C PRO A 437 -30.00 2.02 13.79
N ILE A 438 -29.60 0.98 13.06
CA ILE A 438 -28.67 1.08 11.94
C ILE A 438 -29.44 0.80 10.65
N THR A 439 -29.30 1.69 9.67
CA THR A 439 -29.79 1.44 8.32
C THR A 439 -28.69 0.73 7.54
N SER A 440 -28.93 -0.52 7.13
CA SER A 440 -28.01 -1.27 6.28
C SER A 440 -28.32 -0.96 4.82
N ALA A 441 -27.31 -0.70 4.00
CA ALA A 441 -27.44 -0.67 2.55
C ALA A 441 -26.25 -1.45 1.96
N ASP A 442 -26.52 -2.65 1.44
CA ASP A 442 -25.67 -3.26 0.42
C ASP A 442 -26.59 -3.59 -0.76
N ASP A 443 -26.39 -2.90 -1.88
CA ASP A 443 -27.18 -2.98 -3.11
C ASP A 443 -26.31 -3.26 -4.34
N ARG A 444 -25.06 -3.70 -4.14
CA ARG A 444 -24.11 -3.97 -5.22
C ARG A 444 -24.43 -5.27 -5.94
N SER A 445 -24.22 -5.27 -7.25
CA SER A 445 -24.39 -6.44 -8.12
C SER A 445 -23.20 -7.41 -8.00
N ASP A 446 -23.50 -8.71 -7.96
CA ASP A 446 -22.49 -9.77 -8.00
C ASP A 446 -21.86 -9.85 -9.39
N TYR A 447 -20.52 -9.74 -9.47
CA TYR A 447 -19.77 -9.92 -10.72
C TYR A 447 -18.66 -10.97 -10.60
N ALA A 448 -18.52 -11.72 -11.69
CA ALA A 448 -17.36 -12.51 -12.16
C ALA A 448 -17.13 -13.93 -11.61
N SER A 449 -16.37 -14.71 -12.39
CA SER A 449 -16.12 -16.15 -12.26
C SER A 449 -14.86 -16.52 -11.45
N LEU A 450 -14.00 -15.54 -11.14
CA LEU A 450 -12.89 -15.67 -10.17
C LEU A 450 -13.20 -14.85 -8.93
N HIS A 451 -12.96 -15.44 -7.76
CA HIS A 451 -13.34 -14.85 -6.49
C HIS A 451 -12.09 -14.51 -5.67
N ALA A 452 -12.03 -13.27 -5.17
CA ALA A 452 -11.16 -12.89 -4.08
C ALA A 452 -11.90 -13.13 -2.75
N ILE A 453 -11.18 -13.56 -1.72
CA ILE A 453 -11.78 -13.83 -0.40
C ILE A 453 -11.44 -12.68 0.53
N LEU A 454 -12.47 -12.06 1.12
CA LEU A 454 -12.31 -10.98 2.10
C LEU A 454 -12.85 -11.41 3.45
N TYR A 455 -12.17 -11.00 4.52
CA TYR A 455 -12.68 -11.05 5.88
C TYR A 455 -12.88 -9.63 6.40
N GLY A 456 -14.11 -9.13 6.31
CA GLY A 456 -14.38 -7.70 6.47
C GLY A 456 -13.63 -6.89 5.41
N PRO A 457 -12.76 -5.92 5.78
CA PRO A 457 -11.95 -5.17 4.83
C PRO A 457 -10.65 -5.88 4.41
N TYR A 458 -10.31 -7.02 5.02
CA TYR A 458 -9.01 -7.66 4.82
C TYR A 458 -9.05 -8.64 3.65
N LEU A 459 -8.31 -8.34 2.58
CA LEU A 459 -8.08 -9.27 1.48
C LEU A 459 -7.20 -10.43 1.96
N LEU A 460 -7.75 -11.65 1.89
CA LEU A 460 -7.05 -12.88 2.21
C LEU A 460 -6.37 -13.44 0.97
N VAL A 461 -5.17 -13.96 1.15
CA VAL A 461 -4.36 -14.61 0.12
C VAL A 461 -3.90 -15.99 0.59
N GLY A 462 -3.79 -16.93 -0.33
CA GLY A 462 -3.35 -18.31 -0.05
C GLY A 462 -1.85 -18.46 -0.20
N LEU A 463 -1.19 -19.10 0.77
CA LEU A 463 0.23 -19.44 0.72
C LEU A 463 0.49 -20.64 -0.21
N THR A 464 0.51 -20.40 -1.52
CA THR A 464 0.64 -21.43 -2.55
C THR A 464 1.38 -20.93 -3.78
N THR A 465 2.00 -21.87 -4.49
CA THR A 465 2.76 -21.63 -5.72
C THR A 465 2.01 -22.27 -6.90
N GLY A 466 0.92 -21.63 -7.33
CA GLY A 466 0.25 -21.95 -8.60
C GLY A 466 -1.07 -22.73 -8.51
N ASP A 467 -1.38 -23.42 -7.41
CA ASP A 467 -2.73 -23.97 -7.19
C ASP A 467 -3.68 -22.87 -6.68
N CYS A 468 -4.84 -22.74 -7.31
CA CYS A 468 -5.86 -21.74 -6.98
C CYS A 468 -7.28 -22.34 -6.98
N ASP A 469 -7.41 -23.68 -6.96
CA ASP A 469 -8.68 -24.37 -7.08
C ASP A 469 -9.26 -24.72 -5.70
N LEU A 470 -10.27 -23.96 -5.28
CA LEU A 470 -10.99 -24.15 -4.02
C LEU A 470 -12.20 -25.07 -4.21
N LYS A 471 -12.40 -25.97 -3.25
CA LYS A 471 -13.55 -26.88 -3.21
C LYS A 471 -14.64 -26.26 -2.34
N ALA A 472 -15.55 -25.53 -2.96
CA ALA A 472 -16.69 -24.96 -2.28
C ALA A 472 -17.71 -26.07 -1.97
N GLU A 473 -17.93 -26.36 -0.68
CA GLU A 473 -18.95 -27.32 -0.27
C GLU A 473 -20.32 -26.64 -0.18
N SER A 474 -21.37 -27.30 -0.66
CA SER A 474 -22.75 -26.83 -0.46
C SER A 474 -23.05 -26.67 1.03
N GLY A 475 -23.58 -25.51 1.44
CA GLY A 475 -23.86 -25.17 2.84
C GLY A 475 -23.12 -23.91 3.31
N SER A 476 -22.79 -23.85 4.59
CA SER A 476 -22.13 -22.69 5.21
C SER A 476 -20.65 -22.58 4.80
N LEU A 477 -20.13 -21.36 4.64
CA LEU A 477 -18.72 -21.06 4.39
C LEU A 477 -17.79 -21.76 5.39
N SER A 478 -18.24 -21.91 6.65
CA SER A 478 -17.51 -22.59 7.73
C SER A 478 -17.18 -24.05 7.46
N ASN A 479 -17.84 -24.69 6.48
CA ASN A 479 -17.59 -26.09 6.14
C ASN A 479 -16.29 -26.29 5.34
N TRP A 480 -15.84 -25.24 4.65
CA TRP A 480 -14.68 -25.30 3.77
C TRP A 480 -13.67 -24.17 3.98
N ILE A 481 -13.96 -23.18 4.83
CA ILE A 481 -13.00 -22.23 5.39
C ILE A 481 -13.12 -22.23 6.91
N THR A 482 -12.06 -22.66 7.61
CA THR A 482 -12.04 -22.78 9.08
C THR A 482 -10.99 -21.88 9.71
N PRO A 483 -11.28 -21.21 10.84
CA PRO A 483 -10.32 -20.33 11.50
C PRO A 483 -9.17 -21.13 12.11
N ILE A 484 -7.95 -20.58 12.05
CA ILE A 484 -6.79 -21.12 12.76
C ILE A 484 -6.78 -20.54 14.18
N PRO A 485 -6.83 -21.39 15.23
CA PRO A 485 -6.75 -20.94 16.63
C PRO A 485 -5.39 -20.30 16.99
N SER A 486 -5.39 -19.41 17.99
CA SER A 486 -4.18 -18.68 18.42
C SER A 486 -3.06 -19.55 18.98
N ASP A 487 -3.40 -20.69 19.57
CA ASP A 487 -2.44 -21.63 20.18
C ASP A 487 -1.63 -22.39 19.14
N TYR A 488 -2.06 -22.44 17.87
CA TYR A 488 -1.32 -23.13 16.80
C TYR A 488 0.11 -22.62 16.62
N ASN A 489 0.36 -21.34 16.89
CA ASN A 489 1.72 -20.77 16.83
C ASN A 489 2.69 -21.39 17.85
N SER A 490 2.18 -21.85 19.01
CA SER A 490 3.00 -22.55 20.00
C SER A 490 3.37 -23.97 19.58
N HIS A 491 2.69 -24.51 18.57
CA HIS A 491 2.93 -25.83 18.00
C HIS A 491 3.90 -25.80 16.80
N LEU A 492 4.39 -24.62 16.40
CA LEU A 492 5.28 -24.47 15.24
C LEU A 492 6.75 -24.69 15.61
N ILE A 493 7.44 -25.46 14.77
CA ILE A 493 8.85 -25.80 14.92
C ILE A 493 9.60 -25.61 13.60
N SER A 494 10.84 -25.18 13.70
CA SER A 494 11.83 -25.24 12.61
C SER A 494 13.05 -26.02 13.07
N LEU A 495 13.48 -26.97 12.24
CA LEU A 495 14.58 -27.88 12.52
C LEU A 495 15.78 -27.47 11.70
N SER A 496 16.94 -27.28 12.33
CA SER A 496 18.12 -26.73 11.66
C SER A 496 19.40 -27.45 12.02
N GLN A 497 20.41 -27.36 11.16
CA GLN A 497 21.76 -27.87 11.37
C GLN A 497 22.78 -26.84 10.90
N GLU A 498 23.92 -26.80 11.59
CA GLU A 498 25.03 -25.94 11.21
C GLU A 498 26.05 -26.77 10.41
N THR A 499 26.49 -26.24 9.27
CA THR A 499 27.50 -26.87 8.43
C THR A 499 28.47 -25.79 7.97
N GLY A 500 29.70 -25.81 8.51
CA GLY A 500 30.66 -24.72 8.33
C GLY A 500 30.13 -23.41 8.93
N ASN A 501 30.14 -22.33 8.13
CA ASN A 501 29.66 -21.00 8.54
C ASN A 501 28.20 -20.72 8.13
N SER A 502 27.42 -21.75 7.83
CA SER A 502 26.04 -21.60 7.37
C SER A 502 25.10 -22.52 8.14
N THR A 503 23.92 -21.98 8.46
CA THR A 503 22.81 -22.74 9.04
C THR A 503 21.87 -23.15 7.92
N PHE A 504 21.45 -24.42 7.93
CA PHE A 504 20.46 -24.97 7.02
C PHE A 504 19.25 -25.45 7.81
N ALA A 505 18.06 -25.21 7.29
CA ALA A 505 16.81 -25.67 7.85
C ALA A 505 16.25 -26.84 7.04
N LEU A 506 15.61 -27.79 7.73
CA LEU A 506 14.74 -28.77 7.10
C LEU A 506 13.62 -28.01 6.37
N SER A 507 13.50 -28.25 5.08
CA SER A 507 12.61 -27.52 4.19
C SER A 507 11.95 -28.45 3.18
N HIS A 508 10.91 -27.99 2.50
CA HIS A 508 10.24 -28.76 1.47
C HIS A 508 9.94 -27.96 0.20
N THR A 509 9.88 -28.65 -0.93
CA THR A 509 9.34 -28.13 -2.20
C THR A 509 8.28 -29.11 -2.72
N ASN A 510 7.02 -28.73 -2.57
CA ASN A 510 5.86 -29.61 -2.81
C ASN A 510 5.96 -30.93 -2.05
N THR A 511 6.51 -31.97 -2.68
CA THR A 511 6.62 -33.33 -2.14
C THR A 511 8.02 -33.73 -1.69
N ILE A 512 9.06 -32.95 -2.03
CA ILE A 512 10.46 -33.28 -1.73
C ILE A 512 10.90 -32.53 -0.48
N VAL A 513 11.65 -33.20 0.39
CA VAL A 513 12.22 -32.62 1.61
C VAL A 513 13.73 -32.54 1.49
N THR A 514 14.30 -31.38 1.82
CA THR A 514 15.73 -31.07 1.68
C THR A 514 16.22 -30.22 2.85
N MET A 515 17.53 -29.96 2.90
CA MET A 515 18.09 -28.91 3.75
C MET A 515 18.29 -27.64 2.92
N ALA A 516 17.52 -26.59 3.20
CA ALA A 516 17.63 -25.28 2.56
C ALA A 516 18.38 -24.29 3.46
N LYS A 517 18.91 -23.21 2.91
CA LYS A 517 19.59 -22.18 3.72
C LYS A 517 18.59 -21.58 4.72
N PHE A 518 18.99 -21.46 5.99
CA PHE A 518 18.14 -20.86 7.01
C PHE A 518 17.85 -19.40 6.65
N SER A 519 16.57 -19.04 6.61
CA SER A 519 16.12 -17.72 6.15
C SER A 519 15.50 -16.89 7.28
N ASN A 520 15.31 -15.60 7.02
CA ASN A 520 14.60 -14.71 7.92
C ASN A 520 13.07 -14.90 7.76
N PRO A 521 12.28 -14.63 8.81
CA PRO A 521 10.83 -14.54 8.71
C PRO A 521 10.40 -13.54 7.63
N GLY A 522 9.29 -13.82 6.94
CA GLY A 522 8.82 -12.98 5.84
C GLY A 522 9.25 -13.43 4.45
N THR A 523 9.83 -14.64 4.33
CA THR A 523 10.36 -15.18 3.06
C THR A 523 9.67 -16.50 2.70
N SER A 524 9.57 -16.82 1.40
CA SER A 524 9.06 -18.13 0.96
C SER A 524 9.83 -19.30 1.59
N ASP A 525 11.15 -19.18 1.74
CA ASP A 525 11.97 -20.20 2.39
C ASP A 525 11.61 -20.40 3.87
N SER A 526 11.17 -19.33 4.56
CA SER A 526 10.73 -19.43 5.96
C SER A 526 9.39 -20.16 6.09
N VAL A 527 8.51 -20.03 5.10
CA VAL A 527 7.25 -20.77 5.01
C VAL A 527 7.53 -22.25 4.83
N PHE A 528 8.40 -22.60 3.88
CA PHE A 528 8.77 -23.99 3.57
C PHE A 528 9.61 -24.69 4.65
N SER A 529 10.21 -23.92 5.56
CA SER A 529 11.06 -24.44 6.64
C SER A 529 10.36 -24.46 8.01
N THR A 530 9.04 -24.25 8.03
CA THR A 530 8.23 -24.26 9.25
C THR A 530 7.23 -25.41 9.22
N PHE A 531 7.14 -26.16 10.32
CA PHE A 531 6.24 -27.29 10.48
C PHE A 531 5.39 -27.13 11.75
N ARG A 532 4.17 -27.63 11.74
CA ARG A 532 3.32 -27.77 12.92
C ARG A 532 3.44 -29.18 13.49
N ILE A 533 3.65 -29.26 14.81
CA ILE A 533 3.65 -30.51 15.56
C ILE A 533 2.20 -30.91 15.87
N ILE A 534 1.86 -32.16 15.55
CA ILE A 534 0.58 -32.78 15.89
C ILE A 534 0.87 -34.06 16.68
N LEU A 535 0.35 -34.17 17.91
CA LEU A 535 0.53 -35.36 18.72
C LEU A 535 -0.33 -36.52 18.19
N ALA A 536 0.22 -37.73 18.14
CA ALA A 536 -0.46 -38.90 17.60
C ALA A 536 -1.69 -39.33 18.43
N ASP A 537 -1.62 -39.17 19.75
CA ASP A 537 -2.61 -39.66 20.72
C ASP A 537 -3.77 -38.68 20.98
N SER A 538 -3.72 -37.48 20.38
CA SER A 538 -4.72 -36.45 20.58
C SER A 538 -5.17 -35.89 19.24
N SER A 539 -6.48 -35.92 18.98
CA SER A 539 -7.08 -35.23 17.83
C SER A 539 -6.91 -33.70 17.87
N THR A 540 -6.46 -33.15 19.01
CA THR A 540 -6.14 -31.75 19.22
C THR A 540 -4.78 -31.67 19.95
N SER A 541 -3.85 -30.83 19.48
CA SER A 541 -2.55 -30.59 20.14
C SER A 541 -2.68 -29.84 21.49
N ALA A 542 -3.84 -29.90 22.14
CA ALA A 542 -4.18 -29.17 23.35
C ALA A 542 -3.17 -29.51 24.46
N GLY A 543 -2.39 -28.52 24.88
CA GLY A 543 -1.39 -28.64 25.95
C GLY A 543 0.07 -28.66 25.51
N ILE A 544 0.38 -28.50 24.21
CA ILE A 544 1.75 -28.15 23.78
C ILE A 544 1.91 -26.64 23.93
N SER A 545 2.77 -26.20 24.85
CA SER A 545 3.13 -24.79 25.01
C SER A 545 4.43 -24.43 24.28
N SER A 546 5.28 -25.43 24.04
CA SER A 546 6.38 -25.37 23.05
C SER A 546 6.77 -26.77 22.59
N TYR A 547 7.63 -26.85 21.57
CA TYR A 547 8.16 -28.13 21.08
C TYR A 547 8.75 -29.03 22.17
N LYS A 548 9.24 -28.46 23.28
CA LYS A 548 9.80 -29.22 24.41
C LYS A 548 8.78 -30.17 25.03
N ASP A 549 7.51 -29.83 25.01
CA ASP A 549 6.43 -30.66 25.54
C ASP A 549 6.13 -31.88 24.65
N ALA A 550 6.64 -31.88 23.42
CA ALA A 550 6.54 -32.98 22.48
C ALA A 550 7.71 -33.97 22.56
N ILE A 551 8.79 -33.62 23.28
CA ILE A 551 9.96 -34.51 23.44
C ILE A 551 9.53 -35.78 24.19
N GLY A 552 9.94 -36.94 23.67
CA GLY A 552 9.60 -38.27 24.15
C GLY A 552 8.29 -38.83 23.60
N LYS A 553 7.46 -38.00 22.93
CA LYS A 553 6.14 -38.37 22.39
C LYS A 553 6.20 -38.67 20.89
N THR A 554 5.17 -39.35 20.41
CA THR A 554 4.97 -39.62 18.98
C THR A 554 4.18 -38.45 18.34
N ILE A 555 4.72 -37.93 17.25
CA ILE A 555 4.24 -36.73 16.55
C ILE A 555 4.06 -36.98 15.04
N LYS A 556 3.28 -36.13 14.41
CA LYS A 556 3.32 -35.83 12.98
C LYS A 556 3.87 -34.42 12.79
N LEU A 557 4.59 -34.22 11.69
CA LEU A 557 5.02 -32.89 11.24
C LEU A 557 4.20 -32.50 10.01
N GLU A 558 3.32 -31.53 10.17
CA GLU A 558 2.53 -30.95 9.08
C GLU A 558 3.25 -29.70 8.56
N PRO A 559 3.53 -29.56 7.25
CA PRO A 559 4.12 -28.33 6.74
C PRO A 559 3.19 -27.13 6.94
N TYR A 560 3.76 -25.99 7.34
CA TYR A 560 3.01 -24.80 7.74
C TYR A 560 1.98 -24.35 6.69
N ASN A 561 2.36 -24.35 5.41
CA ASN A 561 1.51 -23.91 4.29
C ASN A 561 0.65 -25.03 3.67
N LEU A 562 0.77 -26.29 4.13
CA LEU A 562 0.07 -27.44 3.57
C LEU A 562 -0.81 -28.15 4.64
N PRO A 563 -1.89 -27.52 5.15
CA PRO A 563 -2.73 -28.13 6.16
C PRO A 563 -3.32 -29.48 5.71
N GLY A 564 -3.22 -30.50 6.55
CA GLY A 564 -3.67 -31.86 6.24
C GLY A 564 -2.63 -32.74 5.53
N MET A 565 -1.49 -32.20 5.10
CA MET A 565 -0.35 -32.97 4.61
C MET A 565 0.60 -33.31 5.76
N SER A 566 1.45 -34.32 5.61
CA SER A 566 2.44 -34.66 6.63
C SER A 566 3.78 -35.10 6.03
N LEU A 567 4.84 -34.90 6.81
CA LEU A 567 6.13 -35.53 6.59
C LEU A 567 5.95 -37.04 6.65
N VAL A 568 6.42 -37.76 5.62
CA VAL A 568 6.23 -39.20 5.47
C VAL A 568 7.51 -39.89 5.03
N ALA A 569 7.74 -41.09 5.57
CA ALA A 569 8.77 -42.00 5.05
C ALA A 569 8.18 -42.84 3.90
N LEU A 570 8.79 -42.76 2.71
CA LEU A 570 8.31 -43.36 1.46
C LEU A 570 9.27 -44.46 0.94
N GLY A 571 8.69 -45.64 0.65
CA GLY A 571 9.32 -46.71 -0.12
C GLY A 571 10.39 -47.54 0.61
N LYS A 572 10.94 -48.54 -0.10
CA LYS A 572 12.05 -49.40 0.37
C LYS A 572 13.41 -48.68 0.39
N GLU A 573 13.55 -47.58 -0.35
CA GLU A 573 14.75 -46.73 -0.40
C GLU A 573 14.77 -45.65 0.68
N ILE A 574 13.78 -45.63 1.58
CA ILE A 574 13.79 -44.82 2.80
C ILE A 574 13.90 -43.29 2.49
N ARG A 575 13.10 -42.81 1.53
CA ARG A 575 13.03 -41.38 1.18
C ARG A 575 12.06 -40.65 2.11
N ILE A 576 12.29 -39.37 2.35
CA ILE A 576 11.36 -38.52 3.10
C ILE A 576 10.67 -37.56 2.13
N GLY A 577 9.35 -37.44 2.26
CA GLY A 577 8.54 -36.54 1.43
C GLY A 577 7.33 -35.98 2.17
N ILE A 578 6.47 -35.27 1.45
CA ILE A 578 5.20 -34.73 1.94
C ILE A 578 4.02 -35.42 1.24
N SER A 579 3.06 -35.95 2.00
CA SER A 579 1.83 -36.57 1.48
C SER A 579 0.74 -36.67 2.55
N ASP A 580 -0.51 -36.77 2.12
CA ASP A 580 -1.71 -37.18 2.86
C ASP A 580 -1.78 -38.70 3.07
N SER A 581 -0.69 -39.30 3.58
CA SER A 581 -0.49 -40.77 3.56
C SER A 581 -1.70 -41.62 3.97
N LEU A 582 -2.01 -42.62 3.13
CA LEU A 582 -3.02 -43.65 3.40
C LEU A 582 -2.63 -44.61 4.54
N ASP A 583 -1.33 -44.74 4.85
CA ASP A 583 -0.85 -45.51 6.01
C ASP A 583 -0.33 -44.55 7.09
N PRO A 584 -1.12 -44.33 8.16
CA PRO A 584 -0.77 -43.38 9.21
C PRO A 584 0.62 -43.63 9.81
N LYS A 585 1.09 -44.89 9.87
CA LYS A 585 2.38 -45.23 10.51
C LYS A 585 3.58 -44.60 9.84
N ASN A 586 3.52 -44.34 8.54
CA ASN A 586 4.63 -43.73 7.79
C ASN A 586 4.77 -42.22 8.05
N SER A 587 3.75 -41.60 8.66
CA SER A 587 3.76 -40.19 9.05
C SER A 587 4.11 -39.93 10.52
N LEU A 588 4.29 -41.01 11.30
CA LEU A 588 4.51 -40.94 12.74
C LEU A 588 6.00 -41.03 13.08
N PHE A 589 6.47 -40.04 13.84
CA PHE A 589 7.84 -39.96 14.34
C PHE A 589 7.85 -39.79 15.84
N ARG A 590 8.74 -40.49 16.54
CA ARG A 590 9.05 -40.20 17.94
C ARG A 590 10.07 -39.08 18.01
N LEU A 591 9.74 -38.00 18.73
CA LEU A 591 10.66 -36.90 18.95
C LEU A 591 11.60 -37.25 20.11
N VAL A 592 12.87 -37.51 19.82
CA VAL A 592 13.86 -37.94 20.82
C VAL A 592 14.79 -36.77 21.16
N ASP A 593 15.17 -36.66 22.43
CA ASP A 593 16.15 -35.66 22.88
C ASP A 593 17.55 -35.98 22.32
N GLY A 594 18.17 -35.00 21.67
CA GLY A 594 19.52 -35.10 21.09
C GLY A 594 20.63 -34.50 21.97
N ASN A 595 20.28 -33.90 23.12
CA ASN A 595 21.12 -33.05 23.99
C ASN A 595 21.36 -31.63 23.41
N GLU A 596 21.74 -30.69 24.29
CA GLU A 596 22.08 -29.28 23.95
C GLU A 596 21.01 -28.52 23.12
N GLY A 597 19.73 -28.84 23.31
CA GLY A 597 18.63 -28.21 22.59
C GLY A 597 18.41 -28.74 21.17
N THR A 598 19.01 -29.90 20.86
CA THR A 598 18.76 -30.64 19.62
C THR A 598 17.73 -31.75 19.82
N VAL A 599 17.07 -32.15 18.74
CA VAL A 599 16.11 -33.23 18.69
C VAL A 599 16.42 -34.16 17.53
N ARG A 600 15.98 -35.41 17.64
CA ARG A 600 16.08 -36.43 16.60
C ARG A 600 14.67 -36.96 16.30
N LEU A 601 14.40 -37.31 15.05
CA LEU A 601 13.09 -37.81 14.61
C LEU A 601 13.23 -39.30 14.27
N GLU A 602 12.80 -40.18 15.18
CA GLU A 602 12.79 -41.64 14.97
C GLU A 602 11.50 -42.06 14.28
N SER A 603 11.54 -42.91 13.26
CA SER A 603 10.34 -43.43 12.60
C SER A 603 9.63 -44.50 13.44
N GLU A 604 8.30 -44.39 13.58
CA GLU A 604 7.49 -45.45 14.20
C GLU A 604 7.31 -46.67 13.31
N SER A 605 7.33 -46.50 11.98
CA SER A 605 7.23 -47.63 11.05
C SER A 605 8.52 -48.44 10.96
N GLN A 606 9.67 -47.84 11.32
CA GLN A 606 10.99 -48.47 11.31
C GLN A 606 11.80 -48.02 12.54
N LYS A 607 11.65 -48.76 13.65
CA LYS A 607 12.38 -48.47 14.90
C LYS A 607 13.89 -48.50 14.70
N GLY A 608 14.60 -47.57 15.33
CA GLY A 608 16.05 -47.38 15.17
C GLY A 608 16.45 -46.61 13.90
N CYS A 609 15.49 -46.15 13.09
CA CYS A 609 15.74 -45.34 11.91
C CYS A 609 15.33 -43.88 12.14
N PHE A 610 16.21 -42.95 11.79
CA PHE A 610 16.07 -41.53 12.07
C PHE A 610 16.07 -40.70 10.80
N VAL A 611 15.42 -39.53 10.83
CA VAL A 611 15.60 -38.50 9.82
C VAL A 611 17.08 -38.10 9.80
N TYR A 612 17.69 -38.23 8.64
CA TYR A 612 19.12 -38.11 8.40
C TYR A 612 19.35 -37.13 7.25
N SER A 613 20.25 -36.18 7.46
CA SER A 613 20.70 -35.24 6.42
C SER A 613 22.14 -35.54 6.00
N SER A 614 22.41 -35.48 4.70
CA SER A 614 23.76 -35.50 4.13
C SER A 614 23.76 -34.80 2.78
N ASP A 615 24.72 -33.91 2.58
CA ASP A 615 24.94 -33.21 1.31
C ASP A 615 23.67 -32.53 0.76
N GLY A 616 22.87 -31.93 1.66
CA GLY A 616 21.60 -31.25 1.32
C GLY A 616 20.40 -32.18 1.10
N SER A 617 20.61 -33.49 0.98
CA SER A 617 19.56 -34.49 0.88
C SER A 617 19.03 -34.92 2.25
N VAL A 618 17.73 -35.21 2.33
CA VAL A 618 17.09 -35.71 3.54
C VAL A 618 16.46 -37.07 3.26
N LYS A 619 16.79 -38.05 4.09
CA LYS A 619 16.32 -39.44 4.01
C LYS A 619 16.17 -40.01 5.41
N LEU A 620 15.61 -41.21 5.53
CA LEU A 620 15.64 -41.93 6.80
C LEU A 620 16.82 -42.93 6.78
N SER A 621 17.52 -43.06 7.90
CA SER A 621 18.73 -43.90 8.01
C SER A 621 18.75 -44.59 9.37
N CYS A 622 19.11 -45.88 9.38
CA CYS A 622 19.01 -46.74 10.55
C CYS A 622 20.35 -46.90 11.24
N ASP A 623 20.33 -46.85 12.57
CA ASP A 623 21.50 -47.12 13.38
C ASP A 623 21.88 -48.61 13.25
N SER A 624 23.09 -48.88 12.77
CA SER A 624 23.63 -50.23 12.62
C SER A 624 24.27 -50.78 13.90
N GLY A 625 24.13 -50.09 15.03
CA GLY A 625 24.57 -50.54 16.35
C GLY A 625 26.01 -50.15 16.71
N GLY A 626 26.60 -49.20 15.98
CA GLY A 626 27.87 -48.57 16.34
C GLY A 626 27.64 -47.09 16.58
N SER A 627 28.03 -46.58 17.74
CA SER A 627 27.86 -45.18 18.15
C SER A 627 28.74 -44.23 17.31
N ASP A 628 28.46 -44.10 16.02
CA ASP A 628 29.17 -43.23 15.09
C ASP A 628 28.77 -41.77 15.35
N SER A 629 29.76 -40.96 15.76
CA SER A 629 29.60 -39.52 15.96
C SER A 629 29.07 -38.80 14.71
N GLY A 630 29.38 -39.30 13.51
CA GLY A 630 28.87 -38.77 12.25
C GLY A 630 27.35 -38.98 12.12
N PHE A 631 26.88 -40.19 12.41
CA PHE A 631 25.45 -40.51 12.41
C PHE A 631 24.66 -39.69 13.44
N MET A 632 25.22 -39.51 14.64
CA MET A 632 24.60 -38.67 15.67
C MET A 632 24.47 -37.21 15.21
N THR A 633 25.51 -36.66 14.57
CA THR A 633 25.50 -35.28 14.06
C THR A 633 24.48 -35.12 12.93
N SER A 634 24.47 -36.02 11.95
CA SER A 634 23.57 -35.96 10.79
C SER A 634 22.09 -36.22 11.12
N THR A 635 21.79 -36.78 12.28
CA THR A 635 20.41 -37.05 12.73
C THR A 635 19.92 -36.10 13.82
N SER A 636 20.78 -35.21 14.31
CA SER A 636 20.45 -34.22 15.35
C SER A 636 20.18 -32.86 14.73
N PHE A 637 19.01 -32.30 15.05
CA PHE A 637 18.56 -31.01 14.55
C PHE A 637 18.33 -30.05 15.71
N LYS A 638 18.89 -28.84 15.64
CA LYS A 638 18.55 -27.76 16.55
C LYS A 638 17.09 -27.36 16.34
N ALA A 639 16.29 -27.49 17.40
CA ALA A 639 14.87 -27.17 17.39
C ALA A 639 14.64 -25.72 17.84
N ASN A 640 14.09 -24.92 16.94
CA ASN A 640 13.67 -23.55 17.22
C ASN A 640 12.14 -23.45 17.09
N ASN A 641 11.55 -22.40 17.67
CA ASN A 641 10.19 -22.02 17.32
C ASN A 641 10.11 -21.79 15.79
N GLY A 642 8.93 -22.02 15.22
CA GLY A 642 8.71 -21.82 13.78
C GLY A 642 9.20 -20.45 13.30
N ILE A 643 9.93 -20.43 12.19
CA ILE A 643 10.42 -19.18 11.57
C ILE A 643 9.23 -18.35 11.08
N SER A 644 8.18 -19.02 10.57
CA SER A 644 6.89 -18.43 10.24
C SER A 644 5.88 -18.60 11.37
N GLN A 645 4.93 -17.66 11.47
CA GLN A 645 3.81 -17.72 12.41
C GLN A 645 2.50 -17.40 11.68
N TYR A 646 1.41 -18.06 12.07
CA TYR A 646 0.07 -17.72 11.62
C TYR A 646 -0.32 -16.33 12.12
N HIS A 647 -0.85 -15.53 11.21
CA HIS A 647 -1.49 -14.26 11.55
C HIS A 647 -2.78 -14.53 12.36
N PRO A 648 -3.19 -13.65 13.30
CA PRO A 648 -4.47 -13.81 14.01
C PRO A 648 -5.70 -13.93 13.09
N ILE A 649 -5.60 -13.46 11.85
CA ILE A 649 -6.62 -13.54 10.80
C ILE A 649 -6.26 -14.64 9.78
N SER A 650 -5.75 -15.77 10.26
CA SER A 650 -5.44 -16.92 9.39
C SER A 650 -6.57 -17.96 9.42
N PHE A 651 -6.80 -18.57 8.25
CA PHE A 651 -7.79 -19.62 8.03
C PHE A 651 -7.17 -20.79 7.26
N VAL A 652 -7.77 -21.97 7.38
CA VAL A 652 -7.54 -23.10 6.47
C VAL A 652 -8.70 -23.15 5.48
N ALA A 653 -8.41 -23.13 4.19
CA ALA A 653 -9.41 -23.31 3.13
C ALA A 653 -9.22 -24.65 2.42
N LYS A 654 -10.31 -25.37 2.15
CA LYS A 654 -10.27 -26.65 1.43
C LYS A 654 -10.08 -26.44 -0.08
N GLY A 655 -9.06 -27.06 -0.65
CA GLY A 655 -8.87 -27.13 -2.10
C GLY A 655 -9.28 -28.45 -2.70
N LEU A 656 -9.22 -28.55 -4.03
CA LEU A 656 -9.46 -29.81 -4.75
C LEU A 656 -8.32 -30.81 -4.50
N ASN A 657 -7.08 -30.36 -4.57
CA ASN A 657 -5.88 -31.21 -4.44
C ASN A 657 -5.21 -31.06 -3.07
N MET A 658 -5.26 -29.87 -2.48
CA MET A 658 -4.56 -29.51 -1.26
C MET A 658 -5.32 -28.41 -0.52
N ASN A 659 -5.21 -28.36 0.82
CA ASN A 659 -5.76 -27.23 1.57
C ASN A 659 -4.78 -26.06 1.56
N PHE A 660 -5.30 -24.86 1.78
CA PHE A 660 -4.55 -23.61 1.77
C PHE A 660 -4.58 -22.94 3.13
N VAL A 661 -3.45 -22.35 3.53
CA VAL A 661 -3.46 -21.31 4.57
C VAL A 661 -3.81 -19.99 3.92
N LEU A 662 -4.94 -19.41 4.32
CA LEU A 662 -5.33 -18.05 3.96
C LEU A 662 -4.89 -17.08 5.05
N GLN A 663 -4.29 -15.95 4.67
CA GLN A 663 -3.95 -14.86 5.60
C GLN A 663 -3.99 -13.50 4.93
N PRO A 664 -4.03 -12.37 5.68
CA PRO A 664 -4.16 -11.06 5.07
C PRO A 664 -2.95 -10.70 4.21
N LEU A 665 -3.16 -10.11 3.04
CA LEU A 665 -2.08 -9.72 2.13
C LEU A 665 -1.04 -8.82 2.82
N PHE A 666 -1.47 -7.87 3.66
CA PHE A 666 -0.56 -6.95 4.35
C PHE A 666 0.39 -7.64 5.36
N SER A 667 0.10 -8.89 5.74
CA SER A 667 0.97 -9.67 6.64
C SER A 667 2.17 -10.28 5.92
N LEU A 668 2.17 -10.26 4.58
CA LEU A 668 3.23 -10.80 3.73
C LEU A 668 4.25 -9.72 3.35
N ARG A 669 5.49 -10.16 3.09
CA ARG A 669 6.60 -9.35 2.61
C ARG A 669 7.11 -9.88 1.28
N ASP A 670 7.77 -11.05 1.30
CA ASP A 670 8.43 -11.67 0.15
C ASP A 670 7.96 -13.13 -0.09
N GLU A 671 6.87 -13.53 0.57
CA GLU A 671 6.25 -14.84 0.36
C GLU A 671 5.52 -14.92 -0.98
N GLN A 672 5.52 -16.10 -1.58
CA GLN A 672 4.66 -16.40 -2.73
C GLN A 672 3.23 -16.68 -2.29
N TYR A 673 2.26 -16.10 -3.01
CA TYR A 673 0.84 -16.20 -2.68
C TYR A 673 -0.07 -16.19 -3.91
N ALA A 674 -1.29 -16.70 -3.74
CA ALA A 674 -2.40 -16.58 -4.68
C ALA A 674 -3.50 -15.66 -4.12
N VAL A 675 -3.96 -14.70 -4.93
CA VAL A 675 -5.01 -13.72 -4.54
C VAL A 675 -6.40 -14.18 -4.98
N TYR A 676 -6.50 -14.74 -6.19
CA TYR A 676 -7.76 -15.10 -6.81
C TYR A 676 -7.88 -16.62 -6.90
N PHE A 677 -9.08 -17.12 -6.57
CA PHE A 677 -9.37 -18.54 -6.55
C PHE A 677 -10.52 -18.88 -7.50
N LYS A 678 -10.44 -20.08 -8.07
CA LYS A 678 -11.53 -20.70 -8.81
C LYS A 678 -12.34 -21.54 -7.84
N LEU A 679 -13.63 -21.22 -7.71
CA LEU A 679 -14.55 -21.97 -6.88
C LEU A 679 -15.15 -23.12 -7.69
N HIS A 680 -14.94 -24.35 -7.22
CA HIS A 680 -15.57 -25.56 -7.76
C HIS A 680 -16.62 -26.04 -6.78
N SER A 681 -17.86 -26.21 -7.25
CA SER A 681 -19.00 -26.70 -6.46
C SER A 681 -19.11 -28.21 -6.45
#